data_AF-A0A7J4S9Q2-F1
#
_entry.id   AF-A0A7J4S9Q2-F1
#
_cell.length_a   1.000
_cell.length_b   1.000
_cell.length_c   1.000
_cell.angle_alpha   90.00
_cell.angle_beta   90.00
_cell.angle_gamma   90.00
#
_symmetry.space_group_name_H-M   'P 1'
#
loop_
_entity.id
_entity.type
_entity.pdbx_description
1 polymer ?
#
loop_
_entity_poly.entity_id
_entity_poly.type
_entity_poly.pdbx_seq_one_letter_code
_entity_poly.pdbx_strand_id
1 'polypeptide(L)'
;SMLSFLRSRYDVTTDQVTRDWVYAQYFPRVSGLVVFDPARPESVNVVTMMAGIRNAAIAGPDTAAFLHAAFGLPILFDYGTSNWTSLDAVGAYDRALAELYPSCSPNLLAILPPDRLPLRDYLIATRSFVFYQPQGILAAPGELASTQRVLAATPRGIPILGWFDSPTLTEENAFIQFASQYGKSVVGSEDVPDLSVLTAYGRNLVRSPSAPPATPALQNKTYAVVAVPDGDNLDFVDHRMRTLWAEPERGTFPVAWSLSPVLADLAPPYLDYFYSSATPDDRFVMAPSGAGYLYPDHLGPGDLAPYLETTARYASLTGMDVPWLLNAFVASEIPYSSATLSAYVAALHPRGLVLDYDDQAKTQESWMQAGGGTAAPVIRSTQAWTTTDNLLAKVGAAMATWDAGPHFLWLTVYTFRFNLHDAATMVHELSNRTGGNLVVVTPEQLFSLMEEDFEARAASQLASLRSDPVAVALFAPSLAVAQGYLDAPAPSADPSVAAYHAYLASATLREVDLTEAVVACGLAVVLAALVSLSAVRGSRFSLRSRRREMLALPVLAAASGLFLLAVRAGLAANFWSYQWIIVGVVLAGVGRPLRRYLDRSYPRFSLAMTAVLDLLFVGLSLMTNVAFALAAIGTVAVLDSVIARERVRPSVLLLAVTLGSAAGLLVTLDAVSFAFLAFVLVAPLMFLREATPVEETSARRGAWRRGFVLAFPLAALVVAWNFSLGLRLGLEGTQLAAMAGALLALGSLAGVLAARRWINANTRVLQVLAFGLAGVLGAAVGFSDGTLATGLLLLGFVACLTAAAESSLRLYAAEGGNLGAVAAASVSWIPLFLLFFRLPPVIYSLTLIRLPEALEALLYAPEFLMALAAGLLAAVAFLRWRRAAGVGKGYPPAPALRGGRP
;
A
#
# COMPACT_ATOMS: atom_id res chain seq x y z
N SER A 1 -4.62 32.67 -24.45
CA SER A 1 -3.94 33.00 -23.16
C SER A 1 -4.99 33.22 -22.09
N MET A 2 -4.65 33.12 -20.79
CA MET A 2 -5.62 33.45 -19.73
C MET A 2 -6.12 34.90 -19.86
N LEU A 3 -5.23 35.85 -20.18
CA LEU A 3 -5.61 37.25 -20.41
C LEU A 3 -6.66 37.45 -21.51
N SER A 4 -6.59 36.70 -22.62
CA SER A 4 -7.61 36.79 -23.68
C SER A 4 -8.93 36.19 -23.24
N PHE A 5 -8.91 35.12 -22.44
CA PHE A 5 -10.11 34.56 -21.83
C PHE A 5 -10.77 35.56 -20.89
N LEU A 6 -10.01 36.17 -19.97
CA LEU A 6 -10.49 37.20 -19.04
C LEU A 6 -11.15 38.37 -19.79
N ARG A 7 -10.51 38.92 -20.82
CA ARG A 7 -11.10 39.98 -21.65
C ARG A 7 -12.43 39.57 -22.29
N SER A 8 -12.52 38.32 -22.75
CA SER A 8 -13.70 37.85 -23.47
C SER A 8 -14.88 37.50 -22.57
N ARG A 9 -14.62 37.11 -21.31
CA ARG A 9 -15.66 36.60 -20.41
C ARG A 9 -15.96 37.55 -19.25
N TYR A 10 -14.96 38.20 -18.68
CA TYR A 10 -15.07 38.99 -17.45
C TYR A 10 -15.19 40.51 -17.68
N ASP A 11 -15.43 40.94 -18.93
CA ASP A 11 -15.57 42.36 -19.31
C ASP A 11 -14.41 43.25 -18.81
N VAL A 12 -13.18 42.74 -18.96
CA VAL A 12 -11.96 43.39 -18.47
C VAL A 12 -11.27 44.16 -19.59
N THR A 13 -10.85 45.39 -19.29
CA THR A 13 -9.94 46.18 -20.14
C THR A 13 -8.49 45.97 -19.74
N THR A 14 -7.58 45.98 -20.72
CA THR A 14 -6.16 45.68 -20.49
C THR A 14 -5.28 46.69 -21.21
N ASP A 15 -4.34 47.29 -20.48
CA ASP A 15 -3.35 48.23 -21.02
C ASP A 15 -1.93 47.67 -20.87
N GLN A 16 -1.09 47.91 -21.88
CA GLN A 16 0.35 47.64 -21.78
C GLN A 16 1.03 48.90 -21.24
N VAL A 17 1.62 48.80 -20.05
CA VAL A 17 2.24 49.93 -19.33
C VAL A 17 3.71 49.69 -19.06
N THR A 18 4.49 50.77 -18.89
CA THR A 18 5.91 50.67 -18.53
C THR A 18 6.07 50.41 -17.03
N ARG A 19 7.20 49.83 -16.64
CA ARG A 19 7.56 49.63 -15.23
C ARG A 19 7.57 50.94 -14.43
N ASP A 20 8.08 52.02 -15.02
CA ASP A 20 8.14 53.33 -14.36
C ASP A 20 6.73 53.90 -14.12
N TRP A 21 5.80 53.65 -15.05
CA TRP A 21 4.39 53.98 -14.83
C TRP A 21 3.83 53.19 -13.65
N VAL A 22 4.10 51.88 -13.56
CA VAL A 22 3.67 51.04 -12.41
C VAL A 22 4.21 51.61 -11.10
N TYR A 23 5.49 51.95 -11.02
CA TYR A 23 6.07 52.59 -9.83
C TYR A 23 5.36 53.90 -9.49
N ALA A 24 5.22 54.81 -10.45
CA ALA A 24 4.57 56.10 -10.22
C ALA A 24 3.10 55.97 -9.76
N GLN A 25 2.37 54.97 -10.26
CA GLN A 25 0.96 54.76 -9.92
C GLN A 25 0.75 54.06 -8.58
N TYR A 26 1.58 53.07 -8.24
CA TYR A 26 1.32 52.18 -7.10
C TYR A 26 2.19 52.47 -5.88
N PHE A 27 3.39 53.03 -6.04
CA PHE A 27 4.25 53.32 -4.89
C PHE A 27 3.73 54.39 -3.94
N PRO A 28 2.92 55.39 -4.36
CA PRO A 28 2.25 56.26 -3.41
C PRO A 28 1.26 55.53 -2.47
N ARG A 29 0.91 54.27 -2.76
CA ARG A 29 -0.02 53.46 -1.95
C ARG A 29 0.67 52.56 -0.92
N VAL A 30 1.99 52.41 -0.97
CA VAL A 30 2.75 51.61 0.00
C VAL A 30 3.37 52.50 1.08
N SER A 31 3.48 51.96 2.29
CA SER A 31 4.02 52.66 3.46
C SER A 31 5.56 52.77 3.44
N GLY A 32 6.22 51.96 2.61
CA GLY A 32 7.68 51.90 2.52
C GLY A 32 8.19 50.60 1.93
N LEU A 33 9.46 50.29 2.18
CA LEU A 33 10.19 49.15 1.65
C LEU A 33 10.57 48.15 2.74
N VAL A 34 10.49 46.86 2.43
CA VAL A 34 11.09 45.78 3.21
C VAL A 34 12.13 45.06 2.35
N VAL A 35 13.35 44.96 2.84
CA VAL A 35 14.52 44.55 2.05
C VAL A 35 14.95 43.15 2.44
N PHE A 36 15.00 42.23 1.47
CA PHE A 36 15.52 40.88 1.68
C PHE A 36 17.04 40.82 1.45
N ASP A 37 17.69 39.80 1.99
CA ASP A 37 19.11 39.54 1.82
C ASP A 37 19.32 38.34 0.88
N PRO A 38 19.87 38.54 -0.34
CA PRO A 38 20.13 37.46 -1.28
C PRO A 38 21.08 36.36 -0.76
N ALA A 39 21.92 36.66 0.23
CA ALA A 39 22.81 35.67 0.85
C ALA A 39 22.09 34.79 1.88
N ARG A 40 20.84 35.14 2.22
CA ARG A 40 19.97 34.46 3.19
C ARG A 40 18.63 34.14 2.52
N PRO A 41 18.50 33.02 1.81
CA PRO A 41 17.31 32.73 1.01
C PRO A 41 16.00 32.86 1.79
N GLU A 42 15.94 32.40 3.04
CA GLU A 42 14.74 32.50 3.90
C GLU A 42 14.22 33.94 4.11
N SER A 43 15.11 34.93 3.95
CA SER A 43 14.78 36.34 4.19
C SER A 43 13.65 36.85 3.31
N VAL A 44 13.52 36.36 2.07
CA VAL A 44 12.45 36.79 1.16
C VAL A 44 11.06 36.35 1.66
N ASN A 45 10.96 35.18 2.28
CA ASN A 45 9.73 34.71 2.92
C ASN A 45 9.39 35.57 4.14
N VAL A 46 10.40 35.91 4.96
CA VAL A 46 10.25 36.81 6.11
C VAL A 46 9.74 38.19 5.69
N VAL A 47 10.35 38.80 4.67
CA VAL A 47 9.89 40.12 4.21
C VAL A 47 8.58 40.05 3.43
N THR A 48 8.21 38.90 2.87
CA THR A 48 6.86 38.69 2.28
C THR A 48 5.78 38.83 3.35
N MET A 49 5.98 38.22 4.52
CA MET A 49 5.08 38.40 5.67
C MET A 49 5.05 39.87 6.13
N MET A 50 6.22 40.51 6.25
CA MET A 50 6.28 41.91 6.67
C MET A 50 5.63 42.87 5.66
N ALA A 51 5.73 42.59 4.36
CA ALA A 51 5.09 43.36 3.31
C ALA A 51 3.57 43.40 3.48
N GLY A 52 2.94 42.24 3.73
CA GLY A 52 1.50 42.16 4.00
C GLY A 52 1.08 42.85 5.31
N ILE A 53 1.88 42.68 6.38
CA ILE A 53 1.60 43.28 7.69
C ILE A 53 1.74 44.81 7.66
N ARG A 54 2.76 45.33 6.97
CA ARG A 54 3.15 46.76 7.01
C ARG A 54 2.68 47.55 5.79
N ASN A 55 1.98 46.91 4.85
CA ASN A 55 1.62 47.48 3.55
C ASN A 55 2.87 48.05 2.84
N ALA A 56 3.88 47.21 2.62
CA ALA A 56 5.18 47.62 2.10
C ALA A 56 5.53 46.88 0.81
N ALA A 57 6.37 47.48 -0.04
CA ALA A 57 6.92 46.83 -1.22
C ALA A 57 8.20 46.05 -0.86
N ILE A 58 8.39 44.89 -1.49
CA ILE A 58 9.59 44.06 -1.34
C ILE A 58 10.64 44.52 -2.35
N ALA A 59 11.90 44.62 -1.91
CA ALA A 59 13.02 44.93 -2.80
C ALA A 59 14.30 44.20 -2.36
N GLY A 60 15.18 43.91 -3.32
CA GLY A 60 16.57 43.55 -3.01
C GLY A 60 17.39 44.82 -2.70
N PRO A 61 18.61 44.70 -2.15
CA PRO A 61 19.39 45.84 -1.63
C PRO A 61 19.56 46.99 -2.64
N ASP A 62 20.01 46.67 -3.87
CA ASP A 62 20.25 47.66 -4.92
C ASP A 62 18.96 48.34 -5.38
N THR A 63 17.87 47.55 -5.47
CA THR A 63 16.56 48.08 -5.87
C THR A 63 16.00 48.96 -4.77
N ALA A 64 16.13 48.57 -3.49
CA ALA A 64 15.65 49.35 -2.37
C ALA A 64 16.32 50.73 -2.29
N ALA A 65 17.64 50.79 -2.50
CA ALA A 65 18.38 52.04 -2.54
C ALA A 65 17.87 52.97 -3.66
N PHE A 66 17.63 52.42 -4.86
CA PHE A 66 17.05 53.18 -5.97
C PHE A 66 15.62 53.65 -5.66
N LEU A 67 14.73 52.78 -5.18
CA LEU A 67 13.33 53.15 -4.93
C LEU A 67 13.22 54.19 -3.78
N HIS A 68 14.08 54.08 -2.76
CA HIS A 68 14.20 55.09 -1.71
C HIS A 68 14.59 56.46 -2.27
N ALA A 69 15.64 56.50 -3.10
CA ALA A 69 16.14 57.76 -3.68
C ALA A 69 15.17 58.37 -4.71
N ALA A 70 14.53 57.54 -5.54
CA ALA A 70 13.68 58.00 -6.64
C ALA A 70 12.25 58.35 -6.21
N PHE A 71 11.70 57.66 -5.19
CA PHE A 71 10.30 57.80 -4.78
C PHE A 71 10.10 58.19 -3.31
N GLY A 72 11.19 58.39 -2.55
CA GLY A 72 11.11 58.81 -1.14
C GLY A 72 10.55 57.74 -0.19
N LEU A 73 10.52 56.47 -0.61
CA LEU A 73 9.97 55.38 0.19
C LEU A 73 10.90 55.03 1.37
N PRO A 74 10.45 55.08 2.63
CA PRO A 74 11.30 54.74 3.77
C PRO A 74 11.60 53.23 3.82
N ILE A 75 12.81 52.88 4.25
CA ILE A 75 13.17 51.47 4.55
C ILE A 75 12.59 51.13 5.93
N LEU A 76 11.54 50.31 5.95
CA LEU A 76 10.83 49.90 7.18
C LEU A 76 11.51 48.72 7.87
N PHE A 77 12.21 47.89 7.11
CA PHE A 77 12.99 46.77 7.59
C PHE A 77 14.00 46.36 6.52
N ASP A 78 15.22 46.05 6.95
CA ASP A 78 16.27 45.48 6.10
C ASP A 78 16.79 44.23 6.80
N TYR A 79 16.59 43.07 6.17
CA TYR A 79 16.94 41.79 6.76
C TYR A 79 18.44 41.72 7.02
N GLY A 80 19.26 42.04 6.01
CA GLY A 80 20.71 41.86 6.00
C GLY A 80 21.43 42.71 7.05
N THR A 81 20.88 43.86 7.42
CA THR A 81 21.43 44.74 8.46
C THR A 81 20.84 44.51 9.87
N SER A 82 19.79 43.69 9.97
CA SER A 82 19.10 43.43 11.24
C SER A 82 19.73 42.29 12.04
N ASN A 83 19.21 42.07 13.26
CA ASN A 83 19.56 40.90 14.07
C ASN A 83 18.94 39.58 13.58
N TRP A 84 18.21 39.59 12.46
CA TRP A 84 17.74 38.36 11.81
C TRP A 84 18.88 37.67 11.03
N THR A 85 19.86 38.43 10.52
CA THR A 85 21.00 37.91 9.76
C THR A 85 21.84 36.88 10.52
N SER A 86 21.82 36.88 11.85
CA SER A 86 22.55 35.89 12.66
C SER A 86 21.83 34.54 12.81
N LEU A 87 20.56 34.44 12.45
CA LEU A 87 19.77 33.21 12.56
C LEU A 87 20.06 32.27 11.38
N ASP A 88 19.88 30.97 11.59
CA ASP A 88 19.70 30.03 10.49
C ASP A 88 18.23 30.00 10.03
N ALA A 89 17.91 29.25 8.99
CA ALA A 89 16.56 29.21 8.44
C ALA A 89 15.52 28.74 9.48
N VAL A 90 15.83 27.70 10.25
CA VAL A 90 14.98 27.20 11.33
C VAL A 90 14.73 28.30 12.38
N GLY A 91 15.79 28.96 12.86
CA GLY A 91 15.68 30.05 13.82
C GLY A 91 14.92 31.26 13.28
N ALA A 92 15.07 31.59 12.01
CA ALA A 92 14.32 32.66 11.36
C ALA A 92 12.82 32.35 11.32
N TYR A 93 12.41 31.15 10.93
CA TYR A 93 11.00 30.78 10.93
C TYR A 93 10.41 30.61 12.34
N ASP A 94 11.17 30.09 13.29
CA ASP A 94 10.74 30.02 14.70
C ASP A 94 10.52 31.43 15.28
N ARG A 95 11.40 32.38 14.95
CA ARG A 95 11.22 33.79 15.33
C ARG A 95 10.05 34.45 14.62
N ALA A 96 9.88 34.18 13.32
CA ALA A 96 8.72 34.66 12.57
C ALA A 96 7.41 34.14 13.16
N LEU A 97 7.37 32.88 13.58
CA LEU A 97 6.21 32.29 14.24
C LEU A 97 5.89 32.98 15.58
N ALA A 98 6.91 33.42 16.31
CA ALA A 98 6.73 34.15 17.56
C ALA A 98 6.35 35.63 17.36
N GLU A 99 6.99 36.32 16.42
CA GLU A 99 6.92 37.78 16.29
C GLU A 99 5.99 38.27 15.18
N LEU A 100 5.84 37.51 14.08
CA LEU A 100 5.10 37.94 12.89
C LEU A 100 3.73 37.27 12.78
N TYR A 101 3.64 35.96 13.05
CA TYR A 101 2.40 35.20 12.95
C TYR A 101 1.20 35.83 13.70
N PRO A 102 1.35 36.43 14.91
CA PRO A 102 0.23 37.11 15.58
C PRO A 102 -0.41 38.26 14.78
N SER A 103 0.29 38.79 13.77
CA SER A 103 -0.21 39.82 12.84
C SER A 103 -0.56 39.29 11.45
N CYS A 104 -0.37 37.98 11.21
CA CYS A 104 -0.79 37.31 9.99
C CYS A 104 -2.27 36.88 10.07
N SER A 105 -2.84 36.54 8.92
CA SER A 105 -4.16 35.90 8.86
C SER A 105 -4.10 34.50 9.50
N PRO A 106 -5.05 34.15 10.37
CA PRO A 106 -5.11 32.81 10.96
C PRO A 106 -5.71 31.75 10.02
N ASN A 107 -6.23 32.16 8.85
CA ASN A 107 -7.05 31.32 7.98
C ASN A 107 -6.27 30.66 6.83
N LEU A 108 -4.98 30.94 6.69
CA LEU A 108 -4.18 30.48 5.55
C LEU A 108 -2.69 30.43 5.91
N LEU A 109 -2.03 29.35 5.50
CA LEU A 109 -0.58 29.20 5.54
C LEU A 109 -0.01 29.06 4.13
N ALA A 110 1.29 29.27 4.00
CA ALA A 110 2.01 28.90 2.80
C ALA A 110 3.33 28.20 3.10
N ILE A 111 3.58 27.12 2.37
CA ILE A 111 4.90 26.53 2.21
C ILE A 111 5.44 26.98 0.86
N LEU A 112 6.51 27.78 0.84
CA LEU A 112 6.98 28.41 -0.40
C LEU A 112 8.51 28.40 -0.47
N PRO A 113 9.12 27.67 -1.42
CA PRO A 113 10.56 27.72 -1.63
C PRO A 113 10.98 29.18 -1.91
N PRO A 114 12.04 29.69 -1.26
CA PRO A 114 12.38 31.11 -1.34
C PRO A 114 12.60 31.67 -2.75
N ASP A 115 13.04 30.83 -3.68
CA ASP A 115 13.27 31.18 -5.08
C ASP A 115 11.99 31.33 -5.91
N ARG A 116 10.83 30.94 -5.37
CA ARG A 116 9.52 31.08 -6.02
C ARG A 116 8.93 32.46 -5.80
N LEU A 117 8.58 33.11 -6.91
CA LEU A 117 8.00 34.45 -6.96
C LEU A 117 6.47 34.48 -7.16
N PRO A 118 5.88 33.66 -8.06
CA PRO A 118 4.50 33.87 -8.53
C PRO A 118 3.43 33.98 -7.45
N LEU A 119 3.44 33.10 -6.44
CA LEU A 119 2.43 33.06 -5.38
C LEU A 119 2.46 34.27 -4.41
N ARG A 120 3.55 35.05 -4.37
CA ARG A 120 3.78 36.06 -3.32
C ARG A 120 2.76 37.20 -3.34
N ASP A 121 2.18 37.52 -4.50
CA ASP A 121 1.15 38.56 -4.61
C ASP A 121 -0.07 38.22 -3.73
N TYR A 122 -0.52 36.96 -3.79
CA TYR A 122 -1.63 36.45 -2.98
C TYR A 122 -1.26 36.42 -1.50
N LEU A 123 -0.08 35.91 -1.15
CA LEU A 123 0.36 35.81 0.25
C LEU A 123 0.50 37.18 0.93
N ILE A 124 0.92 38.21 0.19
CA ILE A 124 0.96 39.59 0.67
C ILE A 124 -0.48 40.12 0.85
N ALA A 125 -1.35 39.91 -0.15
CA ALA A 125 -2.74 40.37 -0.12
C ALA A 125 -3.54 39.75 1.04
N THR A 126 -3.30 38.48 1.36
CA THR A 126 -3.98 37.75 2.43
C THR A 126 -3.27 37.82 3.78
N ARG A 127 -2.10 38.50 3.86
CA ARG A 127 -1.24 38.56 5.05
C ARG A 127 -0.91 37.16 5.60
N SER A 128 -0.58 36.22 4.72
CA SER A 128 -0.35 34.83 5.10
C SER A 128 0.99 34.64 5.81
N PHE A 129 1.03 33.68 6.72
CA PHE A 129 2.29 33.20 7.27
C PHE A 129 2.98 32.28 6.26
N VAL A 130 4.25 32.57 5.96
CA VAL A 130 5.04 31.87 4.92
C VAL A 130 6.23 31.20 5.58
N PHE A 131 6.39 29.90 5.35
CA PHE A 131 7.55 29.15 5.82
C PHE A 131 8.10 28.24 4.72
N TYR A 132 9.30 27.73 4.91
CA TYR A 132 9.85 26.70 4.04
C TYR A 132 10.90 25.87 4.78
N GLN A 133 10.75 24.56 4.68
CA GLN A 133 11.74 23.59 5.12
C GLN A 133 11.73 22.45 4.11
N PRO A 134 12.88 21.80 3.84
CA PRO A 134 12.88 20.51 3.17
C PRO A 134 11.98 19.52 3.91
N GLN A 135 11.39 18.56 3.19
CA GLN A 135 10.51 17.54 3.74
C GLN A 135 11.07 16.13 3.49
N GLY A 136 10.44 15.10 4.06
CA GLY A 136 10.79 13.70 3.80
C GLY A 136 12.27 13.37 4.03
N ILE A 137 12.87 12.63 3.08
CA ILE A 137 14.26 12.19 3.18
C ILE A 137 15.28 13.32 3.00
N LEU A 138 14.87 14.46 2.45
CA LEU A 138 15.74 15.63 2.25
C LEU A 138 15.91 16.45 3.54
N ALA A 139 15.05 16.26 4.53
CA ALA A 139 14.98 17.09 5.72
C ALA A 139 15.84 16.56 6.88
N ALA A 140 16.55 17.48 7.55
CA ALA A 140 17.14 17.22 8.85
C ALA A 140 16.05 17.15 9.94
N PRO A 141 16.28 16.42 11.06
CA PRO A 141 15.31 16.33 12.15
C PRO A 141 14.86 17.69 12.72
N GLY A 142 15.77 18.68 12.76
CA GLY A 142 15.45 20.03 13.22
C GLY A 142 14.51 20.81 12.30
N GLU A 143 14.62 20.58 10.99
CA GLU A 143 13.77 21.20 9.95
C GLU A 143 12.36 20.60 9.99
N LEU A 144 12.25 19.27 10.08
CA LEU A 144 10.96 18.59 10.29
C LEU A 144 10.26 19.06 11.58
N ALA A 145 11.03 19.19 12.67
CA ALA A 145 10.51 19.71 13.93
C ALA A 145 10.04 21.17 13.80
N SER A 146 10.70 21.99 12.97
CA SER A 146 10.27 23.36 12.67
C SER A 146 8.94 23.38 11.91
N THR A 147 8.80 22.56 10.86
CA THR A 147 7.51 22.38 10.15
C THR A 147 6.40 21.99 11.12
N GLN A 148 6.62 20.98 11.97
CA GLN A 148 5.63 20.55 12.95
C GLN A 148 5.25 21.65 13.96
N ARG A 149 6.21 22.48 14.40
CA ARG A 149 5.92 23.64 15.26
C ARG A 149 4.97 24.62 14.58
N VAL A 150 5.20 24.95 13.31
CA VAL A 150 4.33 25.84 12.53
C VAL A 150 2.93 25.23 12.38
N LEU A 151 2.84 23.95 11.98
CA LEU A 151 1.55 23.27 11.80
C LEU A 151 0.77 23.14 13.13
N ALA A 152 1.46 22.98 14.25
CA ALA A 152 0.86 22.88 15.58
C ALA A 152 0.37 24.23 16.13
N ALA A 153 1.09 25.33 15.84
CA ALA A 153 0.78 26.67 16.34
C ALA A 153 -0.39 27.36 15.61
N THR A 154 -0.84 26.78 14.50
CA THR A 154 -1.79 27.38 13.56
C THR A 154 -3.14 26.63 13.59
N PRO A 155 -4.28 27.31 13.36
CA PRO A 155 -5.60 26.69 13.42
C PRO A 155 -5.73 25.42 12.59
N ARG A 156 -6.59 24.52 13.03
CA ARG A 156 -7.03 23.36 12.24
C ARG A 156 -8.10 23.82 11.25
N GLY A 157 -8.32 23.05 10.19
CA GLY A 157 -9.32 23.33 9.15
C GLY A 157 -8.93 24.42 8.14
N ILE A 158 -7.66 24.85 8.13
CA ILE A 158 -7.16 25.87 7.20
C ILE A 158 -6.33 25.24 6.07
N PRO A 159 -6.34 25.82 4.86
CA PRO A 159 -5.49 25.37 3.76
C PRO A 159 -4.04 25.86 3.92
N ILE A 160 -3.14 25.15 3.25
CA ILE A 160 -1.75 25.52 2.99
C ILE A 160 -1.60 25.69 1.48
N LEU A 161 -1.14 26.86 1.03
CA LEU A 161 -0.80 27.10 -0.37
C LEU A 161 0.69 26.91 -0.64
N GLY A 162 1.01 26.61 -1.90
CA GLY A 162 2.36 26.33 -2.40
C GLY A 162 2.79 24.90 -2.17
N TRP A 163 4.03 24.61 -2.56
CA TRP A 163 4.62 23.28 -2.55
C TRP A 163 6.08 23.32 -2.11
N PHE A 164 6.82 22.24 -2.35
CA PHE A 164 8.22 22.08 -1.99
C PHE A 164 8.88 21.05 -2.90
N ASP A 165 10.22 21.00 -2.86
CA ASP A 165 10.96 20.03 -3.66
C ASP A 165 10.64 18.59 -3.21
N SER A 166 10.01 17.81 -4.10
CA SER A 166 9.73 16.38 -3.88
C SER A 166 10.24 15.49 -5.04
N PRO A 167 11.56 15.34 -5.20
CA PRO A 167 12.12 14.53 -6.30
C PRO A 167 11.90 13.02 -6.13
N THR A 168 11.51 12.55 -4.95
CA THR A 168 11.41 11.12 -4.65
C THR A 168 10.01 10.66 -4.22
N LEU A 169 9.01 11.55 -4.22
CA LEU A 169 7.68 11.37 -3.62
C LEU A 169 7.71 11.15 -2.09
N THR A 170 8.88 10.98 -1.47
CA THR A 170 9.00 10.80 0.00
C THR A 170 8.61 12.07 0.73
N GLU A 171 8.95 13.21 0.14
CA GLU A 171 8.76 14.53 0.71
C GLU A 171 7.27 14.88 0.70
N GLU A 172 6.60 14.64 -0.44
CA GLU A 172 5.14 14.75 -0.58
C GLU A 172 4.44 13.92 0.49
N ASN A 173 4.67 12.61 0.51
CA ASN A 173 3.99 11.70 1.41
C ASN A 173 4.20 12.09 2.89
N ALA A 174 5.43 12.48 3.27
CA ALA A 174 5.72 12.91 4.64
C ALA A 174 4.98 14.20 5.01
N PHE A 175 5.01 15.21 4.14
CA PHE A 175 4.39 16.50 4.45
C PHE A 175 2.87 16.43 4.47
N ILE A 176 2.25 15.75 3.50
CA ILE A 176 0.80 15.59 3.44
C ILE A 176 0.29 14.81 4.66
N GLN A 177 1.03 13.80 5.13
CA GLN A 177 0.73 13.14 6.42
C GLN A 177 0.74 14.14 7.59
N PHE A 178 1.78 14.97 7.71
CA PHE A 178 1.83 15.98 8.78
C PHE A 178 0.71 17.00 8.66
N ALA A 179 0.50 17.59 7.48
CA ALA A 179 -0.58 18.55 7.26
C ALA A 179 -1.94 17.97 7.66
N SER A 180 -2.23 16.73 7.24
CA SER A 180 -3.45 16.01 7.59
C SER A 180 -3.58 15.79 9.11
N GLN A 181 -2.52 15.32 9.78
CA GLN A 181 -2.52 15.13 11.24
C GLN A 181 -2.77 16.43 12.01
N TYR A 182 -2.37 17.57 11.44
CA TYR A 182 -2.65 18.91 11.98
C TYR A 182 -3.95 19.54 11.44
N GLY A 183 -4.77 18.76 10.74
CA GLY A 183 -6.11 19.12 10.27
C GLY A 183 -6.11 20.10 9.10
N LYS A 184 -5.08 20.07 8.25
CA LYS A 184 -4.87 21.04 7.16
C LYS A 184 -4.87 20.34 5.81
N SER A 185 -5.42 21.02 4.80
CA SER A 185 -5.33 20.60 3.39
C SER A 185 -4.28 21.42 2.65
N VAL A 186 -3.74 20.89 1.55
CA VAL A 186 -2.69 21.52 0.76
C VAL A 186 -3.19 21.78 -0.66
N VAL A 187 -2.77 22.88 -1.28
CA VAL A 187 -3.04 23.19 -2.69
C VAL A 187 -1.75 23.69 -3.34
N GLY A 188 -1.16 22.87 -4.22
CA GLY A 188 0.01 23.26 -5.03
C GLY A 188 -0.31 24.50 -5.86
N SER A 189 0.55 25.51 -5.81
CA SER A 189 0.27 26.85 -6.39
C SER A 189 1.49 27.78 -6.42
N GLU A 190 2.71 27.25 -6.23
CA GLU A 190 3.93 28.04 -6.06
C GLU A 190 4.35 28.81 -7.30
N ASP A 191 4.01 28.30 -8.49
CA ASP A 191 4.39 28.84 -9.79
C ASP A 191 3.21 29.52 -10.51
N VAL A 192 2.03 29.60 -9.88
CA VAL A 192 0.84 30.28 -10.44
C VAL A 192 0.89 31.79 -10.14
N PRO A 193 1.01 32.65 -11.17
CA PRO A 193 1.05 34.09 -10.99
C PRO A 193 -0.35 34.69 -10.86
N ASP A 194 -0.39 35.94 -10.40
CA ASP A 194 -1.58 36.81 -10.37
C ASP A 194 -2.76 36.23 -9.57
N LEU A 195 -2.48 35.33 -8.61
CA LEU A 195 -3.53 34.63 -7.88
C LEU A 195 -4.41 35.61 -7.08
N SER A 196 -3.84 36.71 -6.57
CA SER A 196 -4.62 37.80 -5.95
C SER A 196 -5.64 38.44 -6.89
N VAL A 197 -5.30 38.54 -8.17
CA VAL A 197 -6.17 39.10 -9.21
C VAL A 197 -7.20 38.06 -9.65
N LEU A 198 -6.78 36.81 -9.84
CA LEU A 198 -7.66 35.72 -10.25
C LEU A 198 -8.77 35.48 -9.22
N THR A 199 -8.45 35.44 -7.93
CA THR A 199 -9.43 35.34 -6.84
C THR A 199 -10.43 36.50 -6.88
N ALA A 200 -9.96 37.73 -7.15
CA ALA A 200 -10.80 38.94 -7.08
C ALA A 200 -11.90 39.00 -8.16
N TYR A 201 -11.77 38.27 -9.26
CA TYR A 201 -12.81 38.23 -10.29
C TYR A 201 -14.09 37.50 -9.85
N GLY A 202 -14.00 36.60 -8.86
CA GLY A 202 -15.11 35.74 -8.47
C GLY A 202 -15.61 34.84 -9.62
N ARG A 203 -16.67 34.07 -9.38
CA ARG A 203 -17.31 33.27 -10.44
C ARG A 203 -18.16 34.15 -11.35
N ASN A 204 -17.99 33.97 -12.66
CA ASN A 204 -18.78 34.65 -13.67
C ASN A 204 -19.77 33.70 -14.35
N LEU A 205 -19.49 32.39 -14.32
CA LEU A 205 -20.40 31.35 -14.79
C LEU A 205 -20.95 30.51 -13.61
N VAL A 206 -22.28 30.44 -13.51
CA VAL A 206 -23.01 29.48 -12.64
C VAL A 206 -23.43 28.26 -13.47
N ARG A 207 -22.57 27.79 -14.38
CA ARG A 207 -22.87 26.60 -15.19
C ARG A 207 -22.44 25.36 -14.43
N SER A 208 -23.40 24.47 -14.19
CA SER A 208 -23.10 23.06 -13.95
C SER A 208 -22.54 22.43 -15.24
N PRO A 209 -21.70 21.39 -15.14
CA PRO A 209 -21.32 20.57 -16.29
C PRO A 209 -22.56 20.14 -17.09
N SER A 210 -22.41 19.89 -18.39
CA SER A 210 -23.51 19.33 -19.20
C SER A 210 -24.04 18.06 -18.56
N ALA A 211 -25.34 17.77 -18.72
CA ALA A 211 -25.90 16.50 -18.26
C ALA A 211 -25.08 15.33 -18.86
N PRO A 212 -24.76 14.29 -18.06
CA PRO A 212 -24.02 13.16 -18.58
C PRO A 212 -24.80 12.49 -19.71
N PRO A 213 -24.11 11.88 -20.70
CA PRO A 213 -24.76 11.06 -21.71
C PRO A 213 -25.53 9.90 -21.04
N ALA A 214 -26.58 9.43 -21.69
CA ALA A 214 -27.37 8.32 -21.18
C ALA A 214 -26.49 7.07 -20.98
N THR A 215 -26.71 6.34 -19.89
CA THR A 215 -26.00 5.10 -19.60
C THR A 215 -26.39 4.03 -20.62
N PRO A 216 -25.43 3.35 -21.27
CA PRO A 216 -25.73 2.21 -22.13
C PRO A 216 -26.25 1.04 -21.28
N ALA A 217 -26.98 0.10 -21.89
CA ALA A 217 -27.41 -1.11 -21.18
C ALA A 217 -26.20 -1.99 -20.82
N LEU A 218 -26.19 -2.54 -19.60
CA LEU A 218 -25.17 -3.49 -19.16
C LEU A 218 -25.07 -4.71 -20.10
N GLN A 219 -23.84 -5.06 -20.46
CA GLN A 219 -23.46 -6.16 -21.33
C GLN A 219 -22.15 -6.76 -20.83
N ASN A 220 -21.84 -7.99 -21.26
CA ASN A 220 -20.59 -8.68 -20.97
C ASN A 220 -19.43 -8.06 -21.77
N LYS A 221 -19.01 -6.87 -21.34
CA LYS A 221 -17.98 -6.02 -21.94
C LYS A 221 -17.10 -5.42 -20.86
N THR A 222 -15.96 -4.89 -21.27
CA THR A 222 -15.06 -4.14 -20.39
C THR A 222 -15.32 -2.66 -20.54
N TYR A 223 -15.80 -2.01 -19.48
CA TYR A 223 -16.03 -0.58 -19.42
C TYR A 223 -14.82 0.11 -18.78
N ALA A 224 -14.32 1.15 -19.43
CA ALA A 224 -13.16 1.89 -18.96
C ALA A 224 -13.42 3.40 -18.90
N VAL A 225 -12.98 4.05 -17.83
CA VAL A 225 -12.79 5.50 -17.76
C VAL A 225 -11.33 5.81 -18.06
N VAL A 226 -11.06 6.83 -18.88
CA VAL A 226 -9.72 7.41 -19.00
C VAL A 226 -9.68 8.68 -18.16
N ALA A 227 -8.77 8.75 -17.19
CA ALA A 227 -8.72 9.80 -16.20
C ALA A 227 -7.37 10.56 -16.22
N VAL A 228 -7.46 11.88 -16.14
CA VAL A 228 -6.32 12.80 -15.99
C VAL A 228 -6.24 13.23 -14.50
N PRO A 229 -5.19 12.81 -13.77
CA PRO A 229 -4.97 13.13 -12.35
C PRO A 229 -4.39 14.55 -12.15
N ASP A 230 -3.92 14.83 -10.92
CA ASP A 230 -3.14 16.02 -10.51
C ASP A 230 -3.88 17.37 -10.55
N GLY A 231 -5.20 17.39 -10.72
CA GLY A 231 -6.01 18.61 -10.72
C GLY A 231 -6.14 19.31 -9.36
N ASP A 232 -5.63 18.71 -8.29
CA ASP A 232 -5.47 19.32 -6.96
C ASP A 232 -4.31 20.34 -6.94
N ASN A 233 -3.36 20.21 -7.88
CA ASN A 233 -2.24 21.11 -8.07
C ASN A 233 -2.60 22.20 -9.11
N LEU A 234 -2.64 23.47 -8.67
CA LEU A 234 -2.97 24.60 -9.54
C LEU A 234 -1.87 24.90 -10.58
N ASP A 235 -0.61 24.57 -10.30
CA ASP A 235 0.48 24.69 -11.27
C ASP A 235 0.27 23.71 -12.44
N PHE A 236 -0.19 22.49 -12.13
CA PHE A 236 -0.61 21.53 -13.16
C PHE A 236 -1.78 22.07 -13.98
N VAL A 237 -2.79 22.64 -13.30
CA VAL A 237 -3.99 23.21 -13.93
C VAL A 237 -3.65 24.36 -14.88
N ASP A 238 -2.78 25.31 -14.51
CA ASP A 238 -2.39 26.40 -15.42
C ASP A 238 -1.52 25.91 -16.59
N HIS A 239 -0.63 24.94 -16.36
CA HIS A 239 0.35 24.55 -17.35
C HIS A 239 -0.04 23.27 -18.11
N ARG A 240 0.22 22.11 -17.52
CA ARG A 240 0.15 20.82 -18.21
C ARG A 240 -1.28 20.49 -18.60
N MET A 241 -2.26 20.71 -17.73
CA MET A 241 -3.67 20.48 -18.04
C MET A 241 -4.13 21.31 -19.23
N ARG A 242 -3.77 22.60 -19.30
CA ARG A 242 -4.11 23.46 -20.45
C ARG A 242 -3.46 23.01 -21.76
N THR A 243 -2.29 22.39 -21.70
CA THR A 243 -1.64 21.78 -22.87
C THR A 243 -2.45 20.59 -23.36
N LEU A 244 -2.79 19.67 -22.47
CA LEU A 244 -3.62 18.49 -22.78
C LEU A 244 -5.02 18.89 -23.27
N TRP A 245 -5.62 19.92 -22.67
CA TRP A 245 -6.93 20.45 -23.03
C TRP A 245 -7.01 20.99 -24.46
N ALA A 246 -5.87 21.32 -25.06
CA ALA A 246 -5.75 21.81 -26.43
C ALA A 246 -5.39 20.72 -27.45
N GLU A 247 -5.16 19.47 -27.01
CA GLU A 247 -4.81 18.36 -27.91
C GLU A 247 -6.00 17.94 -28.80
N PRO A 248 -5.75 17.54 -30.06
CA PRO A 248 -6.81 17.20 -31.01
C PRO A 248 -7.55 15.91 -30.66
N GLU A 249 -6.97 15.03 -29.84
CA GLU A 249 -7.62 13.81 -29.33
C GLU A 249 -8.77 14.12 -28.36
N ARG A 250 -8.78 15.30 -27.74
CA ARG A 250 -9.87 15.70 -26.83
C ARG A 250 -11.20 15.74 -27.58
N GLY A 251 -12.22 15.10 -27.01
CA GLY A 251 -13.55 14.98 -27.62
C GLY A 251 -13.65 13.86 -28.67
N THR A 252 -12.63 13.00 -28.80
CA THR A 252 -12.72 11.75 -29.57
C THR A 252 -13.09 10.54 -28.70
N PHE A 253 -12.93 10.65 -27.38
CA PHE A 253 -13.38 9.70 -26.37
C PHE A 253 -13.62 10.43 -25.03
N PRO A 254 -14.45 9.87 -24.12
CA PRO A 254 -14.66 10.42 -22.77
C PRO A 254 -13.38 10.52 -21.93
N VAL A 255 -13.16 11.68 -21.31
CA VAL A 255 -12.04 11.92 -20.38
C VAL A 255 -12.57 12.47 -19.06
N ALA A 256 -12.16 11.84 -17.96
CA ALA A 256 -12.37 12.32 -16.61
C ALA A 256 -11.20 13.21 -16.18
N TRP A 257 -11.42 14.51 -16.07
CA TRP A 257 -10.45 15.50 -15.65
C TRP A 257 -10.59 15.73 -14.14
N SER A 258 -9.58 15.37 -13.36
CA SER A 258 -9.54 15.81 -11.96
C SER A 258 -9.36 17.34 -11.92
N LEU A 259 -10.07 18.00 -11.01
CA LEU A 259 -9.94 19.43 -10.80
C LEU A 259 -10.28 19.77 -9.34
N SER A 260 -9.52 20.67 -8.72
CA SER A 260 -9.79 21.10 -7.34
C SER A 260 -11.09 21.89 -7.26
N PRO A 261 -12.07 21.49 -6.42
CA PRO A 261 -13.32 22.21 -6.30
C PRO A 261 -13.13 23.57 -5.58
N VAL A 262 -11.99 23.77 -4.90
CA VAL A 262 -11.60 25.03 -4.24
C VAL A 262 -11.33 26.15 -5.27
N LEU A 263 -11.09 25.82 -6.54
CA LEU A 263 -10.95 26.82 -7.61
C LEU A 263 -12.19 27.71 -7.77
N ALA A 264 -13.35 27.27 -7.28
CA ALA A 264 -14.56 28.11 -7.24
C ALA A 264 -14.35 29.43 -6.49
N ASP A 265 -13.43 29.46 -5.51
CA ASP A 265 -13.06 30.65 -4.75
C ASP A 265 -11.60 31.06 -5.00
N LEU A 266 -10.66 30.11 -5.06
CA LEU A 266 -9.22 30.42 -5.14
C LEU A 266 -8.81 30.99 -6.50
N ALA A 267 -9.26 30.38 -7.60
CA ALA A 267 -8.95 30.88 -8.94
C ALA A 267 -10.12 30.64 -9.92
N PRO A 268 -11.26 31.34 -9.72
CA PRO A 268 -12.49 31.14 -10.49
C PRO A 268 -12.32 31.18 -12.01
N PRO A 269 -11.44 32.04 -12.59
CA PRO A 269 -11.24 32.06 -14.03
C PRO A 269 -10.70 30.76 -14.63
N TYR A 270 -9.92 29.96 -13.91
CA TYR A 270 -9.50 28.63 -14.41
C TYR A 270 -10.70 27.69 -14.49
N LEU A 271 -11.52 27.64 -13.44
CA LEU A 271 -12.72 26.81 -13.44
C LEU A 271 -13.68 27.19 -14.57
N ASP A 272 -13.95 28.49 -14.73
CA ASP A 272 -14.82 29.01 -15.78
C ASP A 272 -14.23 28.76 -17.19
N TYR A 273 -12.90 28.77 -17.35
CA TYR A 273 -12.23 28.45 -18.61
C TYR A 273 -12.53 27.00 -19.06
N PHE A 274 -12.29 26.02 -18.19
CA PHE A 274 -12.53 24.62 -18.52
C PHE A 274 -14.02 24.35 -18.74
N TYR A 275 -14.89 24.86 -17.86
CA TYR A 275 -16.34 24.64 -17.97
C TYR A 275 -16.94 25.27 -19.23
N SER A 276 -16.43 26.43 -19.65
CA SER A 276 -16.97 27.14 -20.80
C SER A 276 -16.64 26.50 -22.15
N SER A 277 -15.61 25.66 -22.19
CA SER A 277 -15.11 25.02 -23.41
C SER A 277 -15.24 23.50 -23.42
N ALA A 278 -15.73 22.90 -22.33
CA ALA A 278 -15.98 21.47 -22.18
C ALA A 278 -16.96 20.93 -23.24
N THR A 279 -16.63 19.76 -23.77
CA THR A 279 -17.50 18.92 -24.60
C THR A 279 -18.30 17.96 -23.72
N PRO A 280 -19.32 17.26 -24.23
CA PRO A 280 -20.01 16.22 -23.45
C PRO A 280 -19.11 15.08 -22.94
N ASP A 281 -17.98 14.87 -23.62
CA ASP A 281 -16.97 13.85 -23.28
C ASP A 281 -15.99 14.33 -22.20
N ASP A 282 -15.96 15.63 -21.87
CA ASP A 282 -15.15 16.16 -20.77
C ASP A 282 -15.96 16.13 -19.47
N ARG A 283 -15.55 15.27 -18.53
CA ARG A 283 -16.17 15.16 -17.21
C ARG A 283 -15.22 15.63 -16.14
N PHE A 284 -15.71 16.39 -15.18
CA PHE A 284 -14.87 16.89 -14.08
C PHE A 284 -15.13 16.06 -12.82
N VAL A 285 -14.06 15.50 -12.27
CA VAL A 285 -14.09 14.77 -11.00
C VAL A 285 -13.35 15.57 -9.94
N MET A 286 -13.76 15.40 -8.69
CA MET A 286 -13.16 16.14 -7.59
C MET A 286 -11.76 15.61 -7.31
N ALA A 287 -10.78 16.49 -7.46
CA ALA A 287 -9.39 16.12 -7.27
C ALA A 287 -9.06 15.71 -5.82
N PRO A 288 -7.97 14.95 -5.61
CA PRO A 288 -7.52 14.51 -4.31
C PRO A 288 -7.44 15.61 -3.24
N SER A 289 -7.99 15.44 -2.05
CA SER A 289 -8.97 14.42 -1.62
C SER A 289 -10.32 15.08 -1.32
N GLY A 290 -10.63 16.20 -1.97
CA GLY A 290 -11.76 17.06 -1.64
C GLY A 290 -11.43 18.54 -1.72
N ALA A 291 -11.74 19.30 -0.65
CA ALA A 291 -11.39 20.71 -0.51
C ALA A 291 -9.89 20.94 -0.24
N GLY A 292 -9.04 20.51 -1.18
CA GLY A 292 -7.59 20.48 -1.09
C GLY A 292 -7.04 19.09 -0.76
N TYR A 293 -5.77 18.89 -1.08
CA TYR A 293 -5.05 17.63 -0.95
C TYR A 293 -4.72 17.32 0.52
N LEU A 294 -5.19 16.16 0.97
CA LEU A 294 -4.87 15.58 2.26
C LEU A 294 -5.01 14.05 2.22
N TYR A 295 -4.57 13.40 3.29
CA TYR A 295 -4.78 11.97 3.52
C TYR A 295 -5.89 11.76 4.55
N PRO A 296 -7.09 11.31 4.13
CA PRO A 296 -8.27 11.31 4.97
C PRO A 296 -8.12 10.51 6.28
N ASP A 297 -7.46 9.34 6.24
CA ASP A 297 -7.23 8.52 7.44
C ASP A 297 -6.12 9.07 8.36
N HIS A 298 -5.40 10.10 7.93
CA HIS A 298 -4.39 10.80 8.75
C HIS A 298 -4.96 12.05 9.42
N LEU A 299 -6.21 12.42 9.14
CA LEU A 299 -6.87 13.51 9.83
C LEU A 299 -6.97 13.22 11.34
N GLY A 300 -6.74 14.26 12.13
CA GLY A 300 -6.87 14.17 13.58
C GLY A 300 -8.31 13.85 14.02
N PRO A 301 -8.48 13.34 15.25
CA PRO A 301 -9.81 13.08 15.79
C PRO A 301 -10.68 14.33 15.76
N GLY A 302 -11.82 14.26 15.08
CA GLY A 302 -12.80 15.34 14.98
C GLY A 302 -12.67 16.25 13.75
N ASP A 303 -11.62 16.13 12.94
CA ASP A 303 -11.41 17.04 11.78
C ASP A 303 -12.11 16.59 10.49
N LEU A 304 -12.39 15.29 10.35
CA LEU A 304 -12.98 14.74 9.13
C LEU A 304 -14.36 15.35 8.82
N ALA A 305 -15.23 15.51 9.82
CA ALA A 305 -16.57 16.04 9.59
C ALA A 305 -16.57 17.52 9.13
N PRO A 306 -15.87 18.46 9.80
CA PRO A 306 -15.74 19.84 9.32
C PRO A 306 -15.08 19.95 7.94
N TYR A 307 -14.08 19.10 7.65
CA TYR A 307 -13.46 19.05 6.33
C TYR A 307 -14.46 18.62 5.24
N LEU A 308 -15.27 17.60 5.52
CA LEU A 308 -16.29 17.12 4.59
C LEU A 308 -17.44 18.11 4.42
N GLU A 309 -17.81 18.89 5.43
CA GLU A 309 -18.76 20.00 5.29
C GLU A 309 -18.26 21.05 4.28
N THR A 310 -16.98 21.42 4.40
CA THR A 310 -16.33 22.34 3.46
C THR A 310 -16.27 21.73 2.05
N THR A 311 -15.94 20.45 1.96
CA THR A 311 -15.90 19.71 0.68
C THR A 311 -17.28 19.63 0.04
N ALA A 312 -18.33 19.33 0.79
CA ALA A 312 -19.71 19.27 0.31
C ALA A 312 -20.19 20.62 -0.23
N ARG A 313 -19.81 21.73 0.44
CA ARG A 313 -20.10 23.08 -0.04
C ARG A 313 -19.48 23.31 -1.42
N TYR A 314 -18.19 23.01 -1.60
CA TYR A 314 -17.54 23.20 -2.90
C TYR A 314 -18.04 22.22 -3.96
N ALA A 315 -18.33 20.97 -3.60
CA ALA A 315 -18.96 19.98 -4.49
C ALA A 315 -20.28 20.52 -5.07
N SER A 316 -21.13 21.12 -4.23
CA SER A 316 -22.38 21.75 -4.65
C SER A 316 -22.16 22.94 -5.59
N LEU A 317 -21.12 23.75 -5.33
CA LEU A 317 -20.79 24.91 -6.16
C LEU A 317 -20.20 24.55 -7.53
N THR A 318 -19.46 23.45 -7.62
CA THR A 318 -18.78 23.03 -8.85
C THR A 318 -19.54 21.95 -9.62
N GLY A 319 -20.42 21.19 -8.96
CA GLY A 319 -21.09 20.03 -9.53
C GLY A 319 -20.17 18.80 -9.67
N MET A 320 -19.03 18.77 -8.98
CA MET A 320 -18.14 17.62 -8.95
C MET A 320 -18.64 16.63 -7.89
N ASP A 321 -19.18 15.49 -8.32
CA ASP A 321 -19.87 14.51 -7.48
C ASP A 321 -19.16 13.13 -7.41
N VAL A 322 -17.97 13.04 -8.02
CA VAL A 322 -17.07 11.88 -7.93
C VAL A 322 -15.79 12.31 -7.20
N PRO A 323 -15.66 12.06 -5.89
CA PRO A 323 -14.42 12.25 -5.16
C PRO A 323 -13.36 11.21 -5.54
N TRP A 324 -12.21 11.70 -5.99
CA TRP A 324 -10.99 10.92 -6.13
C TRP A 324 -10.13 11.11 -4.89
N LEU A 325 -9.86 10.03 -4.17
CA LEU A 325 -9.13 10.07 -2.91
C LEU A 325 -7.70 9.57 -3.09
N LEU A 326 -6.78 10.29 -2.44
CA LEU A 326 -5.42 9.86 -2.15
C LEU A 326 -5.27 9.66 -0.64
N ASN A 327 -4.47 8.67 -0.25
CA ASN A 327 -4.08 8.42 1.13
C ASN A 327 -2.56 8.22 1.16
N ALA A 328 -1.97 8.20 2.35
CA ALA A 328 -0.55 7.92 2.44
C ALA A 328 -0.26 6.54 1.85
N PHE A 329 0.78 6.46 1.03
CA PHE A 329 1.23 5.17 0.51
C PHE A 329 2.26 4.55 1.48
N VAL A 330 2.01 3.31 1.89
CA VAL A 330 3.08 2.41 2.32
C VAL A 330 3.55 1.62 1.10
N ALA A 331 4.34 0.55 1.25
CA ALA A 331 4.72 -0.26 0.08
C ALA A 331 3.50 -0.96 -0.53
N SER A 332 2.36 -0.87 0.10
CA SER A 332 1.06 -1.09 -0.50
C SER A 332 0.21 0.14 -0.20
N GLU A 333 -0.90 0.35 -0.90
CA GLU A 333 -1.91 1.32 -0.46
C GLU A 333 -2.18 1.13 1.04
N ILE A 334 -2.31 2.23 1.82
CA ILE A 334 -2.93 2.14 3.15
C ILE A 334 -4.42 1.93 2.88
N PRO A 335 -5.00 0.79 3.29
CA PRO A 335 -6.42 0.56 3.09
C PRO A 335 -7.22 1.69 3.73
N TYR A 336 -8.09 2.32 2.94
CA TYR A 336 -9.01 3.31 3.46
C TYR A 336 -9.88 2.70 4.56
N SER A 337 -10.00 3.38 5.70
CA SER A 337 -10.89 2.88 6.75
C SER A 337 -12.35 2.98 6.28
N SER A 338 -13.15 1.93 6.55
CA SER A 338 -14.57 1.95 6.19
C SER A 338 -15.33 3.10 6.87
N ALA A 339 -14.87 3.55 8.04
CA ALA A 339 -15.42 4.72 8.73
C ALA A 339 -15.20 6.01 7.92
N THR A 340 -14.00 6.20 7.38
CA THR A 340 -13.69 7.35 6.52
C THR A 340 -14.53 7.32 5.25
N LEU A 341 -14.56 6.20 4.53
CA LEU A 341 -15.35 6.11 3.29
C LEU A 341 -16.85 6.29 3.55
N SER A 342 -17.38 5.71 4.64
CA SER A 342 -18.76 5.97 5.09
C SER A 342 -19.03 7.44 5.32
N ALA A 343 -18.08 8.18 5.88
CA ALA A 343 -18.23 9.61 6.12
C ALA A 343 -18.28 10.41 4.81
N TYR A 344 -17.44 10.07 3.82
CA TYR A 344 -17.52 10.67 2.47
C TYR A 344 -18.87 10.40 1.82
N VAL A 345 -19.36 9.16 1.85
CA VAL A 345 -20.68 8.80 1.30
C VAL A 345 -21.79 9.60 1.99
N ALA A 346 -21.78 9.63 3.33
CA ALA A 346 -22.77 10.35 4.12
C ALA A 346 -22.78 11.86 3.87
N ALA A 347 -21.61 12.47 3.69
CA ALA A 347 -21.48 13.92 3.53
C ALA A 347 -21.74 14.37 2.09
N LEU A 348 -21.22 13.64 1.11
CA LEU A 348 -21.19 14.08 -0.29
C LEU A 348 -22.31 13.49 -1.15
N HIS A 349 -22.90 12.36 -0.74
CA HIS A 349 -23.84 11.58 -1.57
C HIS A 349 -23.28 11.35 -2.99
N PRO A 350 -22.03 10.85 -3.12
CA PRO A 350 -21.31 10.84 -4.38
C PRO A 350 -21.89 9.81 -5.36
N ARG A 351 -21.70 10.05 -6.67
CA ARG A 351 -22.05 9.04 -7.70
C ARG A 351 -21.17 7.79 -7.60
N GLY A 352 -19.95 7.97 -7.14
CA GLY A 352 -19.00 6.91 -6.85
C GLY A 352 -17.70 7.48 -6.29
N LEU A 353 -16.90 6.65 -5.64
CA LEU A 353 -15.60 7.04 -5.09
C LEU A 353 -14.48 6.36 -5.87
N VAL A 354 -13.42 7.11 -6.16
CA VAL A 354 -12.21 6.59 -6.79
C VAL A 354 -11.09 6.60 -5.77
N LEU A 355 -10.40 5.47 -5.60
CA LEU A 355 -9.30 5.32 -4.66
C LEU A 355 -8.00 5.05 -5.40
N ASP A 356 -6.95 5.81 -5.10
CA ASP A 356 -5.66 5.68 -5.77
C ASP A 356 -4.56 4.98 -4.95
N TYR A 357 -3.40 4.76 -5.61
CA TYR A 357 -2.11 4.22 -5.11
C TYR A 357 -1.95 2.70 -4.98
N ASP A 358 -2.95 1.87 -5.27
CA ASP A 358 -2.77 0.41 -5.29
C ASP A 358 -2.10 -0.12 -6.59
N ASP A 359 -2.09 0.71 -7.64
CA ASP A 359 -1.46 0.48 -8.95
C ASP A 359 -1.68 -0.92 -9.57
N GLN A 360 -2.88 -1.50 -9.42
CA GLN A 360 -3.28 -2.77 -10.05
C GLN A 360 -4.65 -2.67 -10.73
N ALA A 361 -4.79 -3.29 -11.90
CA ALA A 361 -6.03 -3.28 -12.69
C ALA A 361 -7.05 -4.23 -12.08
N LYS A 362 -7.93 -3.72 -11.20
CA LYS A 362 -8.85 -4.56 -10.44
C LYS A 362 -10.30 -4.41 -10.88
N THR A 363 -10.87 -5.45 -11.46
CA THR A 363 -12.30 -5.48 -11.82
C THR A 363 -13.22 -5.94 -10.69
N GLN A 364 -12.71 -6.69 -9.69
CA GLN A 364 -13.48 -7.09 -8.49
C GLN A 364 -12.87 -6.55 -7.18
N GLU A 365 -12.22 -5.39 -7.21
CA GLU A 365 -12.08 -4.56 -5.99
C GLU A 365 -12.94 -3.31 -6.09
N SER A 366 -14.07 -3.45 -6.78
CA SER A 366 -15.18 -2.55 -6.58
C SER A 366 -16.12 -3.08 -5.52
N TRP A 367 -16.59 -2.20 -4.65
CA TRP A 367 -17.60 -2.54 -3.65
C TRP A 367 -18.60 -1.41 -3.50
N MET A 368 -19.70 -1.68 -2.79
CA MET A 368 -20.62 -0.64 -2.38
C MET A 368 -20.31 -0.19 -0.95
N GLN A 369 -20.08 1.09 -0.76
CA GLN A 369 -19.88 1.70 0.56
C GLN A 369 -21.16 2.40 1.00
N ALA A 370 -21.68 2.04 2.18
CA ALA A 370 -22.81 2.75 2.78
C ALA A 370 -22.35 3.91 3.68
N GLY A 371 -23.18 4.94 3.78
CA GLY A 371 -22.99 6.09 4.66
C GLY A 371 -24.22 6.98 4.70
N GLY A 372 -24.63 7.45 5.89
CA GLY A 372 -25.71 8.45 6.00
C GLY A 372 -27.09 8.01 5.52
N GLY A 373 -27.34 6.71 5.33
CA GLY A 373 -28.59 6.18 4.77
C GLY A 373 -28.60 6.02 3.24
N THR A 374 -27.47 6.27 2.58
CA THR A 374 -27.22 6.08 1.14
C THR A 374 -26.08 5.08 0.95
N ALA A 375 -25.83 4.67 -0.30
CA ALA A 375 -24.58 4.01 -0.67
C ALA A 375 -23.96 4.65 -1.91
N ALA A 376 -22.70 4.29 -2.19
CA ALA A 376 -22.05 4.61 -3.45
C ALA A 376 -21.07 3.49 -3.86
N PRO A 377 -20.92 3.21 -5.16
CA PRO A 377 -19.88 2.34 -5.65
C PRO A 377 -18.50 2.95 -5.42
N VAL A 378 -17.54 2.10 -5.09
CA VAL A 378 -16.12 2.45 -4.93
C VAL A 378 -15.31 1.67 -5.95
N ILE A 379 -14.34 2.30 -6.61
CA ILE A 379 -13.42 1.66 -7.54
C ILE A 379 -11.98 2.10 -7.28
N ARG A 380 -11.02 1.22 -7.57
CA ARG A 380 -9.59 1.56 -7.54
C ARG A 380 -9.09 2.03 -8.89
N SER A 381 -8.22 3.02 -8.85
CA SER A 381 -7.49 3.56 -9.99
C SER A 381 -6.38 2.61 -10.44
N THR A 382 -6.29 2.41 -11.75
CA THR A 382 -5.27 1.63 -12.46
C THR A 382 -4.36 2.60 -13.22
N GLN A 383 -3.12 2.75 -12.80
CA GLN A 383 -2.29 3.84 -13.33
C GLN A 383 -1.40 3.45 -14.52
N ALA A 384 -1.22 4.37 -15.45
CA ALA A 384 -0.19 4.30 -16.48
C ALA A 384 0.97 5.21 -16.06
N TRP A 385 1.88 4.71 -15.21
CA TRP A 385 2.96 5.52 -14.62
C TRP A 385 4.16 5.71 -15.55
N THR A 386 4.65 4.65 -16.19
CA THR A 386 5.99 4.70 -16.80
C THR A 386 6.11 4.23 -18.23
N THR A 387 5.50 3.12 -18.62
CA THR A 387 5.48 2.70 -20.02
C THR A 387 4.14 2.10 -20.37
N THR A 388 3.79 2.14 -21.66
CA THR A 388 2.63 1.41 -22.18
C THR A 388 2.72 -0.08 -21.85
N ASP A 389 3.90 -0.69 -21.98
CA ASP A 389 4.13 -2.10 -21.63
C ASP A 389 3.78 -2.42 -20.17
N ASN A 390 4.09 -1.50 -19.23
CA ASN A 390 3.74 -1.66 -17.81
C ASN A 390 2.22 -1.67 -17.61
N LEU A 391 1.49 -0.75 -18.24
CA LEU A 391 0.02 -0.75 -18.19
C LEU A 391 -0.55 -2.03 -18.82
N LEU A 392 -0.08 -2.38 -20.02
CA LEU A 392 -0.57 -3.52 -20.79
C LEU A 392 -0.28 -4.86 -20.09
N ALA A 393 0.89 -5.02 -19.48
CA ALA A 393 1.24 -6.22 -18.71
C ALA A 393 0.33 -6.37 -17.49
N LYS A 394 0.11 -5.27 -16.75
CA LYS A 394 -0.75 -5.22 -15.57
C LYS A 394 -2.21 -5.51 -15.90
N VAL A 395 -2.77 -4.80 -16.86
CA VAL A 395 -4.16 -5.00 -17.29
C VAL A 395 -4.32 -6.37 -17.95
N GLY A 396 -3.36 -6.80 -18.77
CA GLY A 396 -3.36 -8.13 -19.40
C GLY A 396 -3.33 -9.28 -18.39
N ALA A 397 -2.54 -9.17 -17.31
CA ALA A 397 -2.51 -10.15 -16.24
C ALA A 397 -3.87 -10.24 -15.51
N ALA A 398 -4.53 -9.11 -15.26
CA ALA A 398 -5.88 -9.09 -14.71
C ALA A 398 -6.91 -9.66 -15.70
N MET A 399 -6.84 -9.29 -16.99
CA MET A 399 -7.74 -9.79 -18.04
C MET A 399 -7.71 -11.31 -18.18
N ALA A 400 -6.56 -11.95 -17.95
CA ALA A 400 -6.44 -13.40 -18.02
C ALA A 400 -7.26 -14.13 -16.94
N THR A 401 -7.77 -13.43 -15.93
CA THR A 401 -8.53 -13.99 -14.80
C THR A 401 -10.00 -13.59 -14.82
N TRP A 402 -10.42 -12.80 -15.81
CA TRP A 402 -11.77 -12.30 -15.95
C TRP A 402 -12.75 -13.41 -16.32
N ASP A 403 -13.93 -13.38 -15.70
CA ASP A 403 -15.04 -14.26 -16.03
C ASP A 403 -15.74 -13.77 -17.31
N ALA A 404 -16.84 -14.43 -17.68
CA ALA A 404 -17.61 -14.07 -18.88
C ALA A 404 -18.51 -12.84 -18.65
N GLY A 405 -18.39 -12.12 -17.54
CA GLY A 405 -19.26 -11.02 -17.13
C GLY A 405 -18.77 -9.63 -17.58
N PRO A 406 -19.43 -8.55 -17.09
CA PRO A 406 -18.95 -7.19 -17.26
C PRO A 406 -17.74 -6.90 -16.36
N HIS A 407 -16.88 -6.02 -16.83
CA HIS A 407 -15.64 -5.62 -16.15
C HIS A 407 -15.46 -4.11 -16.15
N PHE A 408 -14.90 -3.57 -15.08
CA PHE A 408 -14.77 -2.13 -14.87
C PHE A 408 -13.32 -1.72 -14.63
N LEU A 409 -12.87 -0.69 -15.33
CA LEU A 409 -11.52 -0.14 -15.20
C LEU A 409 -11.56 1.38 -15.05
N TRP A 410 -10.80 1.88 -14.07
CA TRP A 410 -10.46 3.29 -13.98
C TRP A 410 -9.02 3.48 -14.41
N LEU A 411 -8.78 3.96 -15.64
CA LEU A 411 -7.43 4.10 -16.21
C LEU A 411 -6.90 5.52 -15.97
N THR A 412 -5.98 5.66 -15.02
CA THR A 412 -5.34 6.94 -14.69
C THR A 412 -4.08 7.12 -15.52
N VAL A 413 -4.00 8.21 -16.27
CA VAL A 413 -2.87 8.49 -17.17
C VAL A 413 -1.89 9.43 -16.45
N TYR A 414 -0.66 9.00 -16.16
CA TYR A 414 0.33 9.88 -15.54
C TYR A 414 0.83 10.93 -16.54
N THR A 415 0.22 12.11 -16.49
CA THR A 415 0.31 13.05 -17.60
C THR A 415 1.60 13.85 -17.66
N PHE A 416 2.47 13.78 -16.66
CA PHE A 416 3.85 14.29 -16.77
C PHE A 416 4.71 13.48 -17.74
N ARG A 417 4.29 12.25 -18.08
CA ARG A 417 4.95 11.40 -19.07
C ARG A 417 4.13 11.19 -20.32
N PHE A 418 2.82 11.03 -20.18
CA PHE A 418 1.91 10.68 -21.27
C PHE A 418 1.01 11.85 -21.66
N ASN A 419 0.55 11.86 -22.90
CA ASN A 419 -0.47 12.79 -23.40
C ASN A 419 -1.78 12.06 -23.78
N LEU A 420 -2.76 12.75 -24.36
CA LEU A 420 -4.03 12.14 -24.76
C LEU A 420 -3.86 11.20 -25.97
N HIS A 421 -2.87 11.45 -26.83
CA HIS A 421 -2.51 10.55 -27.92
C HIS A 421 -2.02 9.18 -27.41
N ASP A 422 -1.14 9.19 -26.41
CA ASP A 422 -0.66 7.99 -25.75
C ASP A 422 -1.82 7.25 -25.08
N ALA A 423 -2.71 7.98 -24.40
CA ALA A 423 -3.90 7.40 -23.78
C ALA A 423 -4.82 6.72 -24.80
N ALA A 424 -5.09 7.37 -25.94
CA ALA A 424 -5.88 6.79 -27.02
C ALA A 424 -5.23 5.53 -27.59
N THR A 425 -3.91 5.54 -27.73
CA THR A 425 -3.13 4.38 -28.19
C THR A 425 -3.23 3.21 -27.21
N MET A 426 -3.08 3.47 -25.91
CA MET A 426 -3.24 2.47 -24.84
C MET A 426 -4.64 1.86 -24.86
N VAL A 427 -5.68 2.67 -24.98
CA VAL A 427 -7.08 2.22 -25.09
C VAL A 427 -7.27 1.33 -26.32
N HIS A 428 -6.72 1.72 -27.48
CA HIS A 428 -6.81 0.93 -28.70
C HIS A 428 -6.12 -0.43 -28.55
N GLU A 429 -4.94 -0.48 -27.92
CA GLU A 429 -4.22 -1.73 -27.66
C GLU A 429 -4.97 -2.65 -26.68
N LEU A 430 -5.56 -2.08 -25.62
CA LEU A 430 -6.43 -2.83 -24.70
C LEU A 430 -7.70 -3.34 -25.39
N SER A 431 -8.30 -2.53 -26.27
CA SER A 431 -9.43 -2.96 -27.09
C SER A 431 -9.08 -4.14 -27.98
N ASN A 432 -7.90 -4.13 -28.62
CA ASN A 432 -7.43 -5.28 -29.40
C ASN A 432 -7.24 -6.54 -28.55
N ARG A 433 -6.71 -6.41 -27.33
CA ARG A 433 -6.52 -7.54 -26.39
C ARG A 433 -7.85 -8.12 -25.88
N THR A 434 -8.87 -7.28 -25.72
CA THR A 434 -10.22 -7.72 -25.33
C THR A 434 -11.04 -8.26 -26.51
N GLY A 435 -10.47 -8.35 -27.71
CA GLY A 435 -11.20 -8.76 -28.92
C GLY A 435 -12.23 -7.73 -29.39
N GLY A 436 -12.02 -6.45 -29.09
CA GLY A 436 -12.93 -5.34 -29.42
C GLY A 436 -14.07 -5.13 -28.41
N ASN A 437 -13.98 -5.74 -27.22
CA ASN A 437 -15.03 -5.67 -26.19
C ASN A 437 -14.84 -4.52 -25.18
N LEU A 438 -13.81 -3.69 -25.33
CA LEU A 438 -13.58 -2.51 -24.50
C LEU A 438 -14.46 -1.34 -24.96
N VAL A 439 -15.15 -0.71 -24.02
CA VAL A 439 -15.97 0.50 -24.23
C VAL A 439 -15.48 1.58 -23.28
N VAL A 440 -15.03 2.71 -23.84
CA VAL A 440 -14.70 3.89 -23.03
C VAL A 440 -15.99 4.62 -22.68
N VAL A 441 -16.20 4.90 -21.40
CA VAL A 441 -17.42 5.50 -20.84
C VAL A 441 -17.08 6.67 -19.93
N THR A 442 -18.06 7.51 -19.62
CA THR A 442 -17.91 8.55 -18.60
C THR A 442 -17.88 7.96 -17.18
N PRO A 443 -17.35 8.66 -16.16
CA PRO A 443 -17.43 8.22 -14.76
C PRO A 443 -18.85 7.89 -14.31
N GLU A 444 -19.83 8.71 -14.68
CA GLU A 444 -21.23 8.51 -14.29
C GLU A 444 -21.82 7.25 -14.91
N GLN A 445 -21.50 6.98 -16.18
CA GLN A 445 -21.91 5.75 -16.86
C GLN A 445 -21.24 4.53 -16.22
N LEU A 446 -19.94 4.61 -15.91
CA LEU A 446 -19.21 3.53 -15.25
C LEU A 446 -19.88 3.13 -13.93
N PHE A 447 -20.13 4.09 -13.04
CA PHE A 447 -20.71 3.81 -11.73
C PHE A 447 -22.15 3.29 -11.80
N SER A 448 -22.98 3.80 -12.73
CA SER A 448 -24.31 3.24 -12.94
C SER A 448 -24.27 1.80 -13.46
N LEU A 449 -23.35 1.48 -14.39
CA LEU A 449 -23.17 0.12 -14.87
C LEU A 449 -22.65 -0.82 -13.77
N MET A 450 -21.82 -0.32 -12.84
CA MET A 450 -21.36 -1.09 -11.68
C MET A 450 -22.50 -1.43 -10.73
N GLU A 451 -23.41 -0.48 -10.46
CA GLU A 451 -24.61 -0.72 -9.67
C GLU A 451 -25.49 -1.82 -10.29
N GLU A 452 -25.74 -1.74 -11.61
CA GLU A 452 -26.48 -2.77 -12.35
C GLU A 452 -25.79 -4.15 -12.29
N ASP A 453 -24.45 -4.19 -12.35
CA ASP A 453 -23.69 -5.45 -12.25
C ASP A 453 -23.78 -6.09 -10.86
N PHE A 454 -23.72 -5.30 -9.78
CA PHE A 454 -23.89 -5.84 -8.42
C PHE A 454 -25.24 -6.55 -8.26
N GLU A 455 -26.32 -5.94 -8.77
CA GLU A 455 -27.65 -6.54 -8.75
C GLU A 455 -27.73 -7.82 -9.58
N ALA A 456 -27.25 -7.77 -10.82
CA ALA A 456 -27.28 -8.91 -11.74
C ALA A 456 -26.45 -10.10 -11.22
N ARG A 457 -25.24 -9.83 -10.71
CA ARG A 457 -24.31 -10.85 -10.21
C ARG A 457 -24.85 -11.54 -8.96
N ALA A 458 -25.36 -10.76 -7.99
CA ALA A 458 -25.90 -11.31 -6.75
C ALA A 458 -27.07 -12.27 -7.01
N ALA A 459 -27.99 -11.89 -7.90
CA ALA A 459 -29.12 -12.71 -8.30
C ALA A 459 -28.68 -14.01 -8.99
N SER A 460 -27.71 -13.92 -9.91
CA SER A 460 -27.15 -15.07 -10.62
C SER A 460 -26.43 -16.05 -9.68
N GLN A 461 -25.59 -15.54 -8.77
CA GLN A 461 -24.87 -16.37 -7.81
C GLN A 461 -25.82 -17.09 -6.84
N LEU A 462 -26.85 -16.40 -6.34
CA LEU A 462 -27.85 -17.03 -5.48
C LEU A 462 -28.64 -18.13 -6.21
N ALA A 463 -29.02 -17.89 -7.48
CA ALA A 463 -29.71 -18.89 -8.30
C ALA A 463 -28.84 -20.13 -8.54
N SER A 464 -27.55 -19.93 -8.82
CA SER A 464 -26.57 -21.00 -8.96
C SER A 464 -26.47 -21.86 -7.69
N LEU A 465 -26.23 -21.24 -6.53
CA LEU A 465 -26.09 -21.95 -5.25
C LEU A 465 -27.37 -22.66 -4.80
N ARG A 466 -28.55 -22.14 -5.16
CA ARG A 466 -29.83 -22.83 -4.91
C ARG A 466 -30.05 -24.06 -5.78
N SER A 467 -29.41 -24.10 -6.95
CA SER A 467 -29.48 -25.26 -7.83
C SER A 467 -28.52 -26.39 -7.39
N ASP A 468 -27.56 -26.08 -6.51
CA ASP A 468 -26.66 -27.07 -5.93
C ASP A 468 -27.27 -27.71 -4.66
N PRO A 469 -27.59 -29.02 -4.68
CA PRO A 469 -28.16 -29.71 -3.53
C PRO A 469 -27.24 -29.77 -2.31
N VAL A 470 -25.91 -29.71 -2.50
CA VAL A 470 -24.94 -29.69 -1.40
C VAL A 470 -24.94 -28.33 -0.72
N ALA A 471 -24.90 -27.25 -1.51
CA ALA A 471 -24.94 -25.89 -0.99
C ALA A 471 -26.24 -25.62 -0.22
N VAL A 472 -27.38 -26.09 -0.74
CA VAL A 472 -28.68 -25.98 -0.05
C VAL A 472 -28.69 -26.74 1.28
N ALA A 473 -28.10 -27.95 1.32
CA ALA A 473 -28.09 -28.76 2.54
C ALA A 473 -27.20 -28.17 3.65
N LEU A 474 -26.06 -27.57 3.27
CA LEU A 474 -25.05 -27.09 4.22
C LEU A 474 -25.21 -25.62 4.61
N PHE A 475 -25.75 -24.78 3.71
CA PHE A 475 -25.72 -23.33 3.84
C PHE A 475 -27.09 -22.65 3.72
N ALA A 476 -28.19 -23.39 3.92
CA ALA A 476 -29.55 -22.83 3.88
C ALA A 476 -29.75 -21.52 4.66
N PRO A 477 -29.20 -21.32 5.89
CA PRO A 477 -29.31 -20.05 6.60
C PRO A 477 -28.65 -18.88 5.84
N SER A 478 -27.44 -19.07 5.30
CA SER A 478 -26.73 -18.04 4.55
C SER A 478 -27.45 -17.69 3.24
N LEU A 479 -27.99 -18.69 2.54
CA LEU A 479 -28.80 -18.47 1.34
C LEU A 479 -30.10 -17.70 1.63
N ALA A 480 -30.70 -17.91 2.81
CA ALA A 480 -31.86 -17.16 3.25
C ALA A 480 -31.52 -15.70 3.61
N VAL A 481 -30.37 -15.46 4.25
CA VAL A 481 -29.87 -14.10 4.52
C VAL A 481 -29.60 -13.35 3.22
N ALA A 482 -28.91 -13.97 2.26
CA ALA A 482 -28.64 -13.38 0.95
C ALA A 482 -29.95 -13.02 0.20
N GLN A 483 -30.94 -13.91 0.22
CA GLN A 483 -32.28 -13.59 -0.32
C GLN A 483 -32.93 -12.43 0.41
N GLY A 484 -32.84 -12.38 1.74
CA GLY A 484 -33.41 -11.30 2.54
C GLY A 484 -32.88 -9.92 2.16
N TYR A 485 -31.60 -9.82 1.77
CA TYR A 485 -31.04 -8.59 1.22
C TYR A 485 -31.64 -8.24 -0.16
N LEU A 486 -31.75 -9.22 -1.08
CA LEU A 486 -32.32 -8.99 -2.41
C LEU A 486 -33.84 -8.66 -2.38
N ASP A 487 -34.56 -9.17 -1.38
CA ASP A 487 -35.98 -8.88 -1.17
C ASP A 487 -36.22 -7.58 -0.39
N ALA A 488 -35.18 -6.99 0.21
CA ALA A 488 -35.33 -5.81 1.04
C ALA A 488 -35.78 -4.63 0.16
N PRO A 489 -36.84 -3.90 0.55
CA PRO A 489 -37.37 -2.81 -0.25
C PRO A 489 -36.32 -1.72 -0.39
N ALA A 490 -35.90 -1.44 -1.63
CA ALA A 490 -35.15 -0.24 -1.91
C ALA A 490 -36.08 0.97 -1.69
N PRO A 491 -35.64 2.02 -0.98
CA PRO A 491 -36.38 3.27 -0.96
C PRO A 491 -36.56 3.75 -2.40
N SER A 492 -37.77 4.19 -2.77
CA SER A 492 -38.18 4.46 -4.16
C SER A 492 -37.46 5.65 -4.84
N ALA A 493 -36.35 6.13 -4.28
CA ALA A 493 -35.64 7.33 -4.72
C ALA A 493 -34.12 7.18 -4.88
N ASP A 494 -33.50 6.06 -4.47
CA ASP A 494 -32.05 5.88 -4.56
C ASP A 494 -31.65 4.46 -5.03
N PRO A 495 -31.29 4.28 -6.33
CA PRO A 495 -30.89 2.99 -6.88
C PRO A 495 -29.61 2.43 -6.25
N SER A 496 -28.75 3.27 -5.67
CA SER A 496 -27.51 2.83 -5.02
C SER A 496 -27.77 1.91 -3.81
N VAL A 497 -28.93 2.05 -3.15
CA VAL A 497 -29.31 1.23 -2.00
C VAL A 497 -29.64 -0.21 -2.42
N ALA A 498 -30.28 -0.38 -3.58
CA ALA A 498 -30.58 -1.70 -4.14
C ALA A 498 -29.28 -2.43 -4.50
N ALA A 499 -28.37 -1.75 -5.21
CA ALA A 499 -27.03 -2.24 -5.51
C ALA A 499 -26.23 -2.56 -4.24
N TYR A 500 -26.34 -1.76 -3.18
CA TYR A 500 -25.70 -2.06 -1.89
C TYR A 500 -26.25 -3.33 -1.24
N HIS A 501 -27.56 -3.53 -1.24
CA HIS A 501 -28.14 -4.78 -0.74
C HIS A 501 -27.69 -5.99 -1.57
N ALA A 502 -27.60 -5.85 -2.91
CA ALA A 502 -27.06 -6.89 -3.77
C ALA A 502 -25.57 -7.18 -3.50
N TYR A 503 -24.79 -6.14 -3.21
CA TYR A 503 -23.42 -6.29 -2.75
C TYR A 503 -23.32 -7.06 -1.41
N LEU A 504 -24.17 -6.75 -0.42
CA LEU A 504 -24.23 -7.50 0.84
C LEU A 504 -24.65 -8.97 0.65
N ALA A 505 -25.59 -9.22 -0.26
CA ALA A 505 -25.96 -10.58 -0.66
C ALA A 505 -24.74 -11.32 -1.24
N SER A 506 -24.05 -10.71 -2.20
CA SER A 506 -22.83 -11.28 -2.81
C SER A 506 -21.74 -11.55 -1.78
N ALA A 507 -21.52 -10.63 -0.83
CA ALA A 507 -20.56 -10.82 0.27
C ALA A 507 -20.91 -12.04 1.13
N THR A 508 -22.20 -12.24 1.43
CA THR A 508 -22.70 -13.40 2.17
C THR A 508 -22.49 -14.70 1.38
N LEU A 509 -22.70 -14.69 0.07
CA LEU A 509 -22.51 -15.86 -0.79
C LEU A 509 -21.02 -16.22 -0.95
N ARG A 510 -20.11 -15.25 -0.99
CA ARG A 510 -18.66 -15.51 -0.99
C ARG A 510 -18.17 -16.21 0.28
N GLU A 511 -18.80 -15.97 1.43
CA GLU A 511 -18.48 -16.71 2.66
C GLU A 511 -18.86 -18.19 2.56
N VAL A 512 -19.91 -18.52 1.80
CA VAL A 512 -20.28 -19.91 1.48
C VAL A 512 -19.19 -20.56 0.66
N ASP A 513 -18.75 -19.91 -0.43
CA ASP A 513 -17.70 -20.41 -1.33
C ASP A 513 -16.37 -20.61 -0.58
N LEU A 514 -15.99 -19.65 0.29
CA LEU A 514 -14.83 -19.76 1.18
C LEU A 514 -14.94 -20.96 2.12
N THR A 515 -16.08 -21.12 2.77
CA THR A 515 -16.29 -22.19 3.76
C THR A 515 -16.25 -23.55 3.11
N GLU A 516 -16.88 -23.71 1.94
CA GLU A 516 -16.84 -24.94 1.16
C GLU A 516 -15.40 -25.30 0.79
N ALA A 517 -14.63 -24.35 0.25
CA ALA A 517 -13.25 -24.57 -0.14
C ALA A 517 -12.36 -24.97 1.06
N VAL A 518 -12.52 -24.32 2.22
CA VAL A 518 -11.78 -24.65 3.45
C VAL A 518 -12.17 -26.04 3.98
N VAL A 519 -13.46 -26.40 3.97
CA VAL A 519 -13.94 -27.72 4.40
C VAL A 519 -13.40 -28.81 3.47
N ALA A 520 -13.45 -28.61 2.16
CA ALA A 520 -12.90 -29.56 1.19
C ALA A 520 -11.38 -29.74 1.37
N CYS A 521 -10.65 -28.65 1.60
CA CYS A 521 -9.22 -28.71 1.94
C CYS A 521 -8.99 -29.49 3.25
N GLY A 522 -9.81 -29.27 4.28
CA GLY A 522 -9.75 -29.99 5.55
C GLY A 522 -10.00 -31.49 5.37
N LEU A 523 -11.02 -31.88 4.59
CA LEU A 523 -11.31 -33.27 4.25
C LEU A 523 -10.16 -33.93 3.49
N ALA A 524 -9.51 -33.21 2.56
CA ALA A 524 -8.33 -33.69 1.86
C ALA A 524 -7.16 -33.98 2.82
N VAL A 525 -6.95 -33.13 3.83
CA VAL A 525 -5.95 -33.37 4.89
C VAL A 525 -6.32 -34.59 5.74
N VAL A 526 -7.59 -34.76 6.11
CA VAL A 526 -8.08 -35.93 6.87
C VAL A 526 -7.86 -37.21 6.07
N LEU A 527 -8.19 -37.22 4.78
CA LEU A 527 -7.93 -38.34 3.88
C LEU A 527 -6.43 -38.66 3.79
N ALA A 528 -5.58 -37.63 3.64
CA ALA A 528 -4.12 -37.81 3.66
C ALA A 528 -3.64 -38.41 4.99
N ALA A 529 -4.21 -37.99 6.13
CA ALA A 529 -3.90 -38.55 7.44
C ALA A 529 -4.32 -40.03 7.55
N LEU A 530 -5.52 -40.40 7.07
CA LEU A 530 -6.02 -41.78 7.04
C LEU A 530 -5.15 -42.67 6.15
N VAL A 531 -4.76 -42.19 4.96
CA VAL A 531 -3.83 -42.90 4.07
C VAL A 531 -2.45 -43.07 4.73
N SER A 532 -1.95 -42.05 5.43
CA SER A 532 -0.66 -42.12 6.12
C SER A 532 -0.68 -43.02 7.37
N LEU A 533 -1.82 -43.18 8.04
CA LEU A 533 -1.99 -44.13 9.15
C LEU A 533 -1.79 -45.59 8.69
N SER A 534 -2.18 -45.91 7.46
CA SER A 534 -1.96 -47.25 6.87
C SER A 534 -0.47 -47.58 6.61
N ALA A 535 0.39 -46.57 6.51
CA ALA A 535 1.82 -46.72 6.25
C ALA A 535 2.67 -46.91 7.53
N VAL A 536 2.07 -46.78 8.72
CA VAL A 536 2.76 -46.92 10.01
C VAL A 536 2.47 -48.29 10.62
N ARG A 537 3.15 -49.31 10.10
CA ARG A 537 3.39 -50.56 10.85
C ARG A 537 4.88 -50.60 11.22
N GLY A 538 5.19 -50.38 12.50
CA GLY A 538 6.45 -50.87 13.08
C GLY A 538 7.48 -49.87 13.62
N SER A 539 7.14 -48.64 14.01
CA SER A 539 8.13 -47.79 14.72
C SER A 539 7.96 -47.84 16.25
N ARG A 540 8.86 -48.54 16.94
CA ARG A 540 9.02 -48.44 18.41
C ARG A 540 9.75 -47.13 18.74
N PHE A 541 9.07 -46.16 19.36
CA PHE A 541 9.68 -44.91 19.85
C PHE A 541 9.42 -44.71 21.34
N SER A 542 10.31 -44.00 22.05
CA SER A 542 10.18 -43.77 23.49
C SER A 542 9.18 -42.64 23.81
N LEU A 543 8.30 -42.87 24.80
CA LEU A 543 7.30 -41.92 25.29
C LEU A 543 7.88 -40.58 25.76
N ARG A 544 9.13 -40.58 26.27
CA ARG A 544 9.81 -39.36 26.73
C ARG A 544 10.18 -38.40 25.59
N SER A 545 10.57 -38.92 24.41
CA SER A 545 10.87 -38.08 23.25
C SER A 545 9.62 -37.37 22.73
N ARG A 546 8.47 -38.06 22.73
CA ARG A 546 7.18 -37.55 22.29
C ARG A 546 6.69 -36.38 23.15
N ARG A 547 6.86 -36.47 24.48
CA ARG A 547 6.45 -35.41 25.40
C ARG A 547 7.26 -34.12 25.22
N ARG A 548 8.57 -34.21 24.94
CA ARG A 548 9.41 -33.02 24.73
C ARG A 548 9.16 -32.36 23.39
N GLU A 549 9.00 -33.14 22.32
CA GLU A 549 8.60 -32.63 21.01
C GLU A 549 7.24 -31.91 21.06
N MET A 550 6.27 -32.45 21.83
CA MET A 550 4.96 -31.81 22.05
C MET A 550 5.04 -30.48 22.82
N LEU A 551 6.08 -30.26 23.63
CA LEU A 551 6.26 -29.01 24.38
C LEU A 551 7.09 -27.97 23.61
N ALA A 552 8.03 -28.39 22.76
CA ALA A 552 8.83 -27.49 21.94
C ALA A 552 8.04 -26.87 20.77
N LEU A 553 7.12 -27.62 20.16
CA LEU A 553 6.29 -27.16 19.04
C LEU A 553 5.51 -25.87 19.35
N PRO A 554 4.68 -25.78 20.42
CA PRO A 554 3.90 -24.57 20.70
C PRO A 554 4.79 -23.35 20.99
N VAL A 555 5.95 -23.53 21.64
CA VAL A 555 6.89 -22.44 21.92
C VAL A 555 7.49 -21.89 20.62
N LEU A 556 8.01 -22.77 19.76
CA LEU A 556 8.58 -22.38 18.47
C LEU A 556 7.53 -21.76 17.54
N ALA A 557 6.29 -22.27 17.59
CA ALA A 557 5.18 -21.74 16.81
C ALA A 557 4.75 -20.36 17.31
N ALA A 558 4.62 -20.16 18.62
CA ALA A 558 4.28 -18.86 19.20
C ALA A 558 5.35 -17.81 18.88
N ALA A 559 6.63 -18.13 19.01
CA ALA A 559 7.72 -17.22 18.63
C ALA A 559 7.67 -16.84 17.14
N SER A 560 7.42 -17.83 16.26
CA SER A 560 7.28 -17.56 14.81
C SER A 560 6.05 -16.71 14.49
N GLY A 561 4.94 -16.91 15.21
CA GLY A 561 3.71 -16.12 15.06
C GLY A 561 3.85 -14.69 15.57
N LEU A 562 4.49 -14.50 16.72
CA LEU A 562 4.84 -13.19 17.26
C LEU A 562 5.78 -12.43 16.32
N PHE A 563 6.77 -13.12 15.75
CA PHE A 563 7.64 -12.53 14.74
C PHE A 563 6.87 -12.12 13.49
N LEU A 564 5.96 -12.95 12.98
CA LEU A 564 5.13 -12.56 11.83
C LEU A 564 4.22 -11.38 12.19
N LEU A 565 3.73 -11.28 13.42
CA LEU A 565 2.98 -10.11 13.90
C LEU A 565 3.83 -8.83 13.84
N ALA A 566 5.09 -8.90 14.29
CA ALA A 566 6.05 -7.81 14.16
C ALA A 566 6.35 -7.45 12.70
N VAL A 567 6.50 -8.44 11.82
CA VAL A 567 6.68 -8.21 10.38
C VAL A 567 5.45 -7.54 9.79
N ARG A 568 4.23 -8.00 10.11
CA ARG A 568 2.98 -7.39 9.64
C ARG A 568 2.83 -5.95 10.13
N ALA A 569 3.14 -5.68 11.39
CA ALA A 569 3.13 -4.32 11.94
C ALA A 569 4.15 -3.43 11.23
N GLY A 570 5.39 -3.90 11.06
CA GLY A 570 6.43 -3.18 10.34
C GLY A 570 6.08 -2.90 8.87
N LEU A 571 5.44 -3.86 8.20
CA LEU A 571 4.97 -3.74 6.81
C LEU A 571 3.71 -2.86 6.67
N ALA A 572 2.88 -2.77 7.70
CA ALA A 572 1.69 -1.92 7.72
C ALA A 572 2.02 -0.44 7.92
N ALA A 573 3.23 -0.14 8.38
CA ALA A 573 3.70 1.21 8.55
C ALA A 573 4.41 1.75 7.30
N ASN A 574 4.74 3.05 7.31
CA ASN A 574 5.29 3.79 6.17
C ASN A 574 6.39 3.03 5.41
N PHE A 575 6.27 2.95 4.08
CA PHE A 575 7.21 2.25 3.18
C PHE A 575 8.67 2.60 3.51
N TRP A 576 8.92 3.87 3.78
CA TRP A 576 10.25 4.41 4.06
C TRP A 576 10.85 3.96 5.41
N SER A 577 10.05 3.31 6.26
CA SER A 577 10.53 2.61 7.46
C SER A 577 11.04 1.20 7.18
N TYR A 578 10.90 0.68 5.95
CA TYR A 578 11.32 -0.67 5.58
C TYR A 578 12.82 -0.88 5.65
N GLN A 579 13.61 0.20 5.61
CA GLN A 579 15.03 0.15 5.95
C GLN A 579 15.27 -0.47 7.32
N TRP A 580 14.37 -0.28 8.30
CA TRP A 580 14.46 -0.92 9.63
C TRP A 580 14.16 -2.42 9.56
N ILE A 581 13.32 -2.85 8.62
CA ILE A 581 13.11 -4.26 8.31
C ILE A 581 14.38 -4.87 7.72
N ILE A 582 15.00 -4.19 6.75
CA ILE A 582 16.28 -4.61 6.14
C ILE A 582 17.41 -4.65 7.18
N VAL A 583 17.53 -3.63 8.03
CA VAL A 583 18.46 -3.60 9.16
C VAL A 583 18.20 -4.79 10.09
N GLY A 584 16.94 -5.08 10.40
CA GLY A 584 16.55 -6.24 11.20
C GLY A 584 16.94 -7.57 10.55
N VAL A 585 16.78 -7.71 9.23
CA VAL A 585 17.23 -8.89 8.46
C VAL A 585 18.74 -9.12 8.63
N VAL A 586 19.52 -8.05 8.54
CA VAL A 586 20.99 -8.10 8.68
C VAL A 586 21.39 -8.40 10.13
N LEU A 587 20.70 -7.79 11.11
CA LEU A 587 21.03 -7.91 12.52
C LEU A 587 20.44 -9.16 13.20
N ALA A 588 19.48 -9.87 12.60
CA ALA A 588 18.85 -11.07 13.16
C ALA A 588 19.88 -12.11 13.65
N GLY A 589 21.02 -12.23 12.95
CA GLY A 589 22.11 -13.13 13.32
C GLY A 589 22.71 -12.89 14.72
N VAL A 590 22.54 -11.70 15.30
CA VAL A 590 22.99 -11.33 16.66
C VAL A 590 22.24 -12.10 17.75
N GLY A 591 21.06 -12.65 17.46
CA GLY A 591 20.28 -13.45 18.42
C GLY A 591 21.03 -14.69 18.94
N ARG A 592 21.90 -15.32 18.14
CA ARG A 592 22.69 -16.48 18.57
C ARG A 592 23.82 -16.12 19.53
N PRO A 593 24.67 -15.09 19.25
CA PRO A 593 25.56 -14.52 20.25
C PRO A 593 24.86 -14.14 21.55
N LEU A 594 23.68 -13.50 21.47
CA LEU A 594 22.87 -13.13 22.65
C LEU A 594 22.49 -14.37 23.46
N ARG A 595 21.93 -15.40 22.81
CA ARG A 595 21.61 -16.68 23.45
C ARG A 595 22.83 -17.33 24.12
N ARG A 596 24.00 -17.35 23.45
CA ARG A 596 25.24 -17.90 24.03
C ARG A 596 25.73 -17.10 25.23
N TYR A 597 25.56 -15.78 25.22
CA TYR A 597 25.86 -14.93 26.36
C TYR A 597 24.94 -15.26 27.54
N LEU A 598 23.62 -15.36 27.30
CA LEU A 598 22.64 -15.71 28.32
C LEU A 598 22.88 -17.11 28.91
N ASP A 599 23.24 -18.09 28.08
CA ASP A 599 23.59 -19.44 28.55
C ASP A 599 24.81 -19.45 29.47
N ARG A 600 25.79 -18.57 29.23
CA ARG A 600 27.00 -18.45 30.06
C ARG A 600 26.73 -17.70 31.36
N SER A 601 25.99 -16.60 31.27
CA SER A 601 25.77 -15.69 32.40
C SER A 601 24.63 -16.16 33.31
N TYR A 602 23.57 -16.76 32.74
CA TYR A 602 22.34 -17.12 33.45
C TYR A 602 21.85 -18.53 33.07
N PRO A 603 22.66 -19.58 33.29
CA PRO A 603 22.39 -20.94 32.81
C PRO A 603 21.13 -21.62 33.38
N ARG A 604 20.48 -21.02 34.40
CA ARG A 604 19.26 -21.52 35.05
C ARG A 604 17.96 -20.83 34.59
N PHE A 605 18.09 -19.70 33.91
CA PHE A 605 16.95 -18.91 33.41
C PHE A 605 17.10 -18.51 31.94
N SER A 606 18.17 -18.96 31.29
CA SER A 606 18.55 -18.58 29.93
C SER A 606 17.41 -18.78 28.91
N LEU A 607 16.65 -19.88 29.00
CA LEU A 607 15.55 -20.16 28.09
C LEU A 607 14.37 -19.22 28.34
N ALA A 608 13.97 -19.06 29.61
CA ALA A 608 12.92 -18.13 29.99
C ALA A 608 13.28 -16.68 29.63
N MET A 609 14.54 -16.29 29.83
CA MET A 609 15.05 -14.96 29.51
C MET A 609 14.97 -14.68 28.00
N THR A 610 15.33 -15.65 27.15
CA THR A 610 15.19 -15.47 25.70
C THR A 610 13.73 -15.28 25.27
N ALA A 611 12.78 -15.95 25.93
CA ALA A 611 11.36 -15.77 25.64
C ALA A 611 10.82 -14.42 26.14
N VAL A 612 11.23 -13.97 27.33
CA VAL A 612 10.85 -12.63 27.84
C VAL A 612 11.42 -11.51 26.98
N LEU A 613 12.67 -11.65 26.52
CA LEU A 613 13.29 -10.68 25.60
C LEU A 613 12.59 -10.66 24.25
N ASP A 614 12.23 -11.82 23.70
CA ASP A 614 11.45 -11.90 22.46
C ASP A 614 10.11 -11.16 22.60
N LEU A 615 9.37 -11.39 23.69
CA LEU A 615 8.12 -10.67 23.95
C LEU A 615 8.31 -9.16 24.08
N LEU A 616 9.32 -8.72 24.83
CA LEU A 616 9.61 -7.30 25.02
C LEU A 616 9.97 -6.63 23.70
N PHE A 617 10.81 -7.29 22.88
CA PHE A 617 11.26 -6.76 21.61
C PHE A 617 10.16 -6.76 20.54
N VAL A 618 9.35 -7.83 20.45
CA VAL A 618 8.18 -7.87 19.58
C VAL A 618 7.18 -6.79 20.01
N GLY A 619 6.86 -6.69 21.30
CA GLY A 619 5.95 -5.66 21.81
C GLY A 619 6.44 -4.24 21.49
N LEU A 620 7.73 -3.97 21.64
CA LEU A 620 8.32 -2.67 21.25
C LEU A 620 8.22 -2.44 19.73
N SER A 621 8.42 -3.48 18.92
CA SER A 621 8.29 -3.38 17.46
C SER A 621 6.87 -3.08 16.97
N LEU A 622 5.85 -3.48 17.74
CA LEU A 622 4.45 -3.10 17.47
C LEU A 622 4.19 -1.61 17.74
N MET A 623 5.02 -0.98 18.57
CA MET A 623 4.93 0.45 18.87
C MET A 623 5.84 1.31 17.98
N THR A 624 6.96 0.76 17.50
CA THR A 624 7.92 1.48 16.66
C THR A 624 8.71 0.56 15.74
N ASN A 625 8.75 0.87 14.44
CA ASN A 625 9.46 0.06 13.45
C ASN A 625 10.97 0.01 13.65
N VAL A 626 11.55 1.02 14.31
CA VAL A 626 12.99 1.03 14.63
C VAL A 626 13.35 -0.19 15.49
N ALA A 627 12.42 -0.64 16.34
CA ALA A 627 12.60 -1.81 17.19
C ALA A 627 12.42 -3.15 16.45
N PHE A 628 12.07 -3.15 15.16
CA PHE A 628 11.94 -4.39 14.39
C PHE A 628 13.23 -5.22 14.41
N ALA A 629 14.40 -4.58 14.39
CA ALA A 629 15.68 -5.28 14.51
C ALA A 629 15.82 -6.03 15.83
N LEU A 630 15.29 -5.48 16.93
CA LEU A 630 15.27 -6.16 18.23
C LEU A 630 14.33 -7.37 18.19
N ALA A 631 13.16 -7.25 17.56
CA ALA A 631 12.22 -8.37 17.41
C ALA A 631 12.89 -9.54 16.67
N ALA A 632 13.57 -9.26 15.55
CA ALA A 632 14.32 -10.28 14.80
C ALA A 632 15.42 -10.95 15.66
N ILE A 633 16.17 -10.17 16.46
CA ILE A 633 17.20 -10.69 17.37
C ILE A 633 16.58 -11.58 18.46
N GLY A 634 15.50 -11.14 19.09
CA GLY A 634 14.77 -11.86 20.14
C GLY A 634 14.24 -13.21 19.63
N THR A 635 13.62 -13.19 18.46
CA THR A 635 13.04 -14.39 17.84
C THR A 635 14.12 -15.39 17.49
N VAL A 636 15.24 -14.96 16.91
CA VAL A 636 16.39 -15.85 16.67
C VAL A 636 16.93 -16.44 17.98
N ALA A 637 17.01 -15.63 19.04
CA ALA A 637 17.52 -16.09 20.33
C ALA A 637 16.64 -17.19 20.95
N VAL A 638 15.30 -17.02 20.96
CA VAL A 638 14.39 -18.03 21.52
C VAL A 638 14.32 -19.29 20.67
N LEU A 639 14.27 -19.17 19.33
CA LEU A 639 14.27 -20.32 18.42
C LEU A 639 15.56 -21.16 18.58
N ASP A 640 16.74 -20.52 18.57
CA ASP A 640 18.02 -21.22 18.75
C ASP A 640 18.14 -21.79 20.17
N SER A 641 17.60 -21.12 21.19
CA SER A 641 17.59 -21.59 22.59
C SER A 641 16.83 -22.90 22.77
N VAL A 642 15.63 -23.00 22.18
CA VAL A 642 14.80 -24.22 22.23
C VAL A 642 15.45 -25.35 21.43
N ILE A 643 15.92 -25.06 20.20
CA ILE A 643 16.53 -26.07 19.31
C ILE A 643 17.87 -26.60 19.87
N ALA A 644 18.65 -25.78 20.58
CA ALA A 644 19.91 -26.23 21.18
C ALA A 644 19.73 -27.16 22.39
N ARG A 645 18.56 -27.09 23.05
CA ARG A 645 18.23 -27.86 24.27
C ARG A 645 17.38 -29.08 23.98
N GLU A 646 16.56 -29.01 22.93
CA GLU A 646 15.68 -30.08 22.51
C GLU A 646 16.13 -30.67 21.18
N ARG A 647 16.09 -32.00 21.03
CA ARG A 647 16.32 -32.64 19.73
C ARG A 647 15.11 -32.43 18.83
N VAL A 648 14.99 -31.23 18.26
CA VAL A 648 13.89 -30.85 17.36
C VAL A 648 14.07 -31.57 16.03
N ARG A 649 13.04 -32.34 15.63
CA ARG A 649 13.02 -32.97 14.30
C ARG A 649 12.78 -31.91 13.22
N PRO A 650 13.30 -32.11 11.99
CA PRO A 650 12.98 -31.27 10.85
C PRO A 650 11.49 -30.98 10.65
N SER A 651 10.62 -31.98 10.85
CA SER A 651 9.17 -31.81 10.73
C SER A 651 8.55 -30.96 11.84
N VAL A 652 9.10 -30.99 13.06
CA VAL A 652 8.63 -30.16 14.17
C VAL A 652 9.02 -28.70 13.95
N LEU A 653 10.26 -28.45 13.51
CA LEU A 653 10.72 -27.10 13.17
C LEU A 653 9.89 -26.52 12.01
N LEU A 654 9.67 -27.31 10.96
CA LEU A 654 8.89 -26.88 9.80
C LEU A 654 7.45 -26.53 10.19
N LEU A 655 6.76 -27.42 10.91
CA LEU A 655 5.40 -27.15 11.39
C LEU A 655 5.34 -25.96 12.36
N ALA A 656 6.36 -25.78 13.22
CA ALA A 656 6.40 -24.64 14.11
C ALA A 656 6.45 -23.32 13.34
N VAL A 657 7.35 -23.21 12.36
CA VAL A 657 7.49 -22.00 11.55
C VAL A 657 6.23 -21.74 10.73
N THR A 658 5.67 -22.77 10.07
CA THR A 658 4.51 -22.56 9.18
C THR A 658 3.19 -22.38 9.94
N LEU A 659 2.90 -23.18 10.97
CA LEU A 659 1.70 -23.00 11.80
C LEU A 659 1.77 -21.72 12.64
N GLY A 660 2.96 -21.40 13.16
CA GLY A 660 3.20 -20.14 13.86
C GLY A 660 2.97 -18.95 12.96
N SER A 661 3.52 -18.96 11.74
CA SER A 661 3.26 -17.94 10.74
C SER A 661 1.78 -17.87 10.34
N ALA A 662 1.11 -19.01 10.13
CA ALA A 662 -0.33 -19.01 9.86
C ALA A 662 -1.13 -18.37 11.01
N ALA A 663 -0.78 -18.65 12.27
CA ALA A 663 -1.40 -18.02 13.43
C ALA A 663 -1.13 -16.52 13.48
N GLY A 664 0.12 -16.08 13.31
CA GLY A 664 0.51 -14.67 13.27
C GLY A 664 -0.18 -13.87 12.14
N LEU A 665 -0.67 -14.56 11.12
CA LEU A 665 -1.45 -13.98 10.03
C LEU A 665 -2.93 -13.81 10.38
N LEU A 666 -3.53 -14.86 10.95
CA LEU A 666 -4.96 -14.94 11.22
C LEU A 666 -5.37 -14.08 12.42
N VAL A 667 -4.44 -13.81 13.35
CA VAL A 667 -4.72 -12.95 14.50
C VAL A 667 -4.72 -11.46 14.11
N THR A 668 -5.49 -10.68 14.85
CA THR A 668 -5.57 -9.21 14.71
C THR A 668 -4.32 -8.54 15.29
N LEU A 669 -4.00 -7.32 14.82
CA LEU A 669 -2.91 -6.49 15.35
C LEU A 669 -3.38 -5.76 16.63
N ASP A 670 -3.69 -6.52 17.68
CA ASP A 670 -4.13 -5.97 18.96
C ASP A 670 -3.47 -6.63 20.19
N ALA A 671 -3.71 -6.03 21.36
CA ALA A 671 -3.15 -6.50 22.62
C ALA A 671 -3.66 -7.88 23.03
N VAL A 672 -4.87 -8.27 22.62
CA VAL A 672 -5.49 -9.55 22.99
C VAL A 672 -4.80 -10.69 22.24
N SER A 673 -4.63 -10.52 20.94
CA SER A 673 -3.91 -11.44 20.05
C SER A 673 -2.45 -11.58 20.47
N PHE A 674 -1.78 -10.47 20.81
CA PHE A 674 -0.42 -10.50 21.35
C PHE A 674 -0.36 -11.27 22.68
N ALA A 675 -1.27 -11.00 23.62
CA ALA A 675 -1.31 -11.68 24.92
C ALA A 675 -1.58 -13.18 24.78
N PHE A 676 -2.44 -13.58 23.85
CA PHE A 676 -2.70 -14.99 23.56
C PHE A 676 -1.43 -15.71 23.09
N LEU A 677 -0.73 -15.18 22.07
CA LEU A 677 0.52 -15.76 21.59
C LEU A 677 1.62 -15.74 22.66
N ALA A 678 1.69 -14.68 23.47
CA ALA A 678 2.61 -14.59 24.59
C ALA A 678 2.37 -15.68 25.64
N PHE A 679 1.11 -15.99 25.95
CA PHE A 679 0.75 -17.09 26.84
C PHE A 679 1.19 -18.45 26.26
N VAL A 680 0.96 -18.69 24.97
CA VAL A 680 1.38 -19.93 24.29
C VAL A 680 2.91 -20.06 24.23
N LEU A 681 3.64 -18.94 24.16
CA LEU A 681 5.11 -18.92 24.23
C LEU A 681 5.61 -19.31 25.62
N VAL A 682 5.04 -18.76 26.69
CA VAL A 682 5.60 -18.85 28.05
C VAL A 682 5.10 -20.08 28.82
N ALA A 683 3.81 -20.42 28.73
CA ALA A 683 3.22 -21.49 29.53
C ALA A 683 3.91 -22.86 29.37
N PRO A 684 4.29 -23.31 28.16
CA PRO A 684 4.98 -24.58 27.98
C PRO A 684 6.42 -24.59 28.53
N LEU A 685 7.06 -23.42 28.66
CA LEU A 685 8.44 -23.31 29.18
C LEU A 685 8.54 -23.80 30.62
N MET A 686 7.47 -23.68 31.42
CA MET A 686 7.42 -24.21 32.79
C MET A 686 7.62 -25.73 32.86
N PHE A 687 7.36 -26.44 31.76
CA PHE A 687 7.47 -27.89 31.67
C PHE A 687 8.72 -28.35 30.89
N LEU A 688 9.40 -27.44 30.19
CA LEU A 688 10.68 -27.69 29.55
C LEU A 688 11.79 -27.53 30.60
N ARG A 689 12.51 -28.60 30.93
CA ARG A 689 13.68 -28.50 31.81
C ARG A 689 14.78 -27.75 31.09
N GLU A 690 15.45 -26.81 31.76
CA GLU A 690 16.68 -26.20 31.26
C GLU A 690 17.79 -27.27 31.15
N ALA A 691 17.86 -27.91 29.98
CA ALA A 691 18.98 -28.76 29.62
C ALA A 691 20.18 -27.89 29.24
N THR A 692 21.38 -28.37 29.49
CA THR A 692 22.59 -27.74 28.95
C THR A 692 22.54 -27.81 27.43
N PRO A 693 22.84 -26.71 26.71
CA PRO A 693 22.90 -26.71 25.26
C PRO A 693 23.83 -27.82 24.76
N VAL A 694 23.41 -28.56 23.74
CA VAL A 694 24.27 -29.58 23.10
C VAL A 694 25.39 -28.85 22.33
N GLU A 695 26.62 -29.36 22.41
CA GLU A 695 27.80 -28.80 21.77
C GLU A 695 27.57 -28.64 20.25
N GLU A 696 27.72 -27.41 19.75
CA GLU A 696 27.35 -27.07 18.37
C GLU A 696 28.35 -27.68 17.36
N THR A 697 27.85 -28.45 16.39
CA THR A 697 28.66 -28.88 15.24
C THR A 697 29.02 -27.66 14.37
N SER A 698 30.26 -27.61 13.87
CA SER A 698 30.82 -26.48 13.10
C SER A 698 30.22 -26.31 11.69
N ALA A 699 29.34 -27.22 11.24
CA ALA A 699 28.84 -27.29 9.86
C ALA A 699 27.75 -26.24 9.56
N ARG A 700 28.16 -24.96 9.46
CA ARG A 700 27.29 -23.83 9.06
C ARG A 700 27.06 -23.73 7.55
N ARG A 701 27.84 -24.44 6.74
CA ARG A 701 27.82 -24.30 5.27
C ARG A 701 26.43 -24.65 4.72
N GLY A 702 25.81 -23.64 4.12
CA GLY A 702 24.52 -23.75 3.44
C GLY A 702 23.29 -23.68 4.35
N ALA A 703 23.41 -23.23 5.61
CA ALA A 703 22.24 -22.95 6.46
C ALA A 703 21.35 -21.85 5.86
N TRP A 704 21.95 -20.80 5.27
CA TRP A 704 21.23 -19.71 4.59
C TRP A 704 20.27 -20.20 3.50
N ARG A 705 20.76 -21.08 2.60
CA ARG A 705 19.94 -21.67 1.53
C ARG A 705 18.82 -22.57 2.05
N ARG A 706 19.03 -23.20 3.21
CA ARG A 706 18.04 -24.08 3.83
C ARG A 706 17.02 -23.28 4.64
N GLY A 707 17.42 -22.12 5.17
CA GLY A 707 16.50 -21.11 5.72
C GLY A 707 15.53 -20.59 4.66
N PHE A 708 16.02 -20.32 3.44
CA PHE A 708 15.15 -20.00 2.29
C PHE A 708 14.13 -21.11 2.07
N VAL A 709 14.58 -22.36 1.96
CA VAL A 709 13.69 -23.52 1.72
C VAL A 709 12.71 -23.75 2.88
N LEU A 710 13.10 -23.47 4.13
CA LEU A 710 12.22 -23.53 5.31
C LEU A 710 11.14 -22.43 5.27
N ALA A 711 11.48 -21.23 4.82
CA ALA A 711 10.54 -20.13 4.67
C ALA A 711 9.69 -20.23 3.38
N PHE A 712 10.12 -20.99 2.38
CA PHE A 712 9.48 -21.03 1.07
C PHE A 712 8.01 -21.50 1.06
N PRO A 713 7.52 -22.40 1.94
CA PRO A 713 6.09 -22.69 2.05
C PRO A 713 5.22 -21.47 2.40
N LEU A 714 5.81 -20.43 3.00
CA LEU A 714 5.14 -19.14 3.23
C LEU A 714 4.83 -18.40 1.93
N ALA A 715 5.28 -18.92 0.78
CA ALA A 715 4.80 -18.56 -0.55
C ALA A 715 3.28 -18.45 -0.63
N ALA A 716 2.52 -19.28 0.09
CA ALA A 716 1.07 -19.16 0.13
C ALA A 716 0.58 -17.79 0.59
N LEU A 717 1.29 -17.12 1.50
CA LEU A 717 0.97 -15.77 1.92
C LEU A 717 1.01 -14.84 0.71
N VAL A 718 2.07 -14.94 -0.09
CA VAL A 718 2.24 -14.11 -1.28
C VAL A 718 1.21 -14.46 -2.36
N VAL A 719 1.08 -15.74 -2.68
CA VAL A 719 0.21 -16.21 -3.78
C VAL A 719 -1.25 -15.89 -3.48
N ALA A 720 -1.71 -16.16 -2.27
CA ALA A 720 -3.12 -15.95 -1.91
C ALA A 720 -3.45 -14.47 -1.67
N TRP A 721 -2.47 -13.61 -1.40
CA TRP A 721 -2.66 -12.14 -1.47
C TRP A 721 -2.46 -11.58 -2.87
N ASN A 722 -2.05 -12.39 -3.85
CA ASN A 722 -1.91 -11.90 -5.20
C ASN A 722 -3.28 -11.54 -5.75
N PHE A 723 -3.40 -10.31 -6.24
CA PHE A 723 -4.64 -9.76 -6.74
C PHE A 723 -5.25 -10.62 -7.86
N SER A 724 -4.46 -11.02 -8.86
CA SER A 724 -4.94 -11.83 -9.98
C SER A 724 -5.57 -13.14 -9.50
N LEU A 725 -5.07 -13.68 -8.40
CA LEU A 725 -5.59 -14.89 -7.79
C LEU A 725 -6.81 -14.64 -6.91
N GLY A 726 -6.91 -13.46 -6.27
CA GLY A 726 -8.11 -13.06 -5.55
C GLY A 726 -9.35 -13.06 -6.44
N LEU A 727 -9.21 -12.56 -7.68
CA LEU A 727 -10.24 -12.67 -8.73
C LEU A 727 -10.63 -14.12 -9.03
N ARG A 728 -9.63 -15.00 -9.24
CA ARG A 728 -9.86 -16.43 -9.51
C ARG A 728 -10.51 -17.16 -8.35
N LEU A 729 -10.19 -16.74 -7.13
CA LEU A 729 -10.77 -17.27 -5.88
C LEU A 729 -12.17 -16.70 -5.62
N GLY A 730 -12.55 -15.58 -6.23
CA GLY A 730 -13.78 -14.85 -5.87
C GLY A 730 -13.79 -14.39 -4.42
N LEU A 731 -12.62 -14.14 -3.82
CA LEU A 731 -12.45 -13.74 -2.42
C LEU A 731 -11.82 -12.35 -2.35
N GLU A 732 -12.22 -11.57 -1.35
CA GLU A 732 -11.76 -10.19 -1.18
C GLU A 732 -11.27 -9.91 0.25
N GLY A 733 -10.35 -8.95 0.39
CA GLY A 733 -9.94 -8.39 1.69
C GLY A 733 -9.51 -9.45 2.72
N THR A 734 -10.23 -9.50 3.85
CA THR A 734 -9.92 -10.41 4.97
C THR A 734 -10.14 -11.89 4.64
N GLN A 735 -10.98 -12.20 3.64
CA GLN A 735 -11.24 -13.58 3.20
C GLN A 735 -10.00 -14.21 2.55
N LEU A 736 -9.24 -13.43 1.77
CA LEU A 736 -7.96 -13.86 1.19
C LEU A 736 -6.93 -14.16 2.28
N ALA A 737 -6.84 -13.30 3.30
CA ALA A 737 -5.96 -13.51 4.45
C ALA A 737 -6.32 -14.80 5.21
N ALA A 738 -7.62 -15.04 5.41
CA ALA A 738 -8.12 -16.25 6.05
C ALA A 738 -7.78 -17.51 5.24
N MET A 739 -8.03 -17.48 3.92
CA MET A 739 -7.69 -18.57 3.01
C MET A 739 -6.18 -18.84 2.98
N ALA A 740 -5.34 -17.80 2.87
CA ALA A 740 -3.88 -17.91 2.89
C ALA A 740 -3.37 -18.60 4.17
N GLY A 741 -3.87 -18.16 5.33
CA GLY A 741 -3.53 -18.75 6.63
C GLY A 741 -3.99 -20.20 6.75
N ALA A 742 -5.21 -20.51 6.31
CA ALA A 742 -5.76 -21.87 6.30
C ALA A 742 -4.95 -22.81 5.39
N LEU A 743 -4.64 -22.39 4.16
CA LEU A 743 -3.86 -23.17 3.19
C LEU A 743 -2.43 -23.40 3.67
N LEU A 744 -1.80 -22.40 4.30
CA LEU A 744 -0.48 -22.56 4.90
C LEU A 744 -0.51 -23.62 6.00
N ALA A 745 -1.51 -23.58 6.89
CA ALA A 745 -1.63 -24.54 7.98
C ALA A 745 -1.98 -25.96 7.50
N LEU A 746 -3.04 -26.10 6.70
CA LEU A 746 -3.53 -27.37 6.17
C LEU A 746 -2.52 -28.01 5.20
N GLY A 747 -1.94 -27.21 4.31
CA GLY A 747 -0.93 -27.66 3.35
C GLY A 747 0.36 -28.12 4.04
N SER A 748 0.78 -27.43 5.10
CA SER A 748 1.92 -27.86 5.91
C SER A 748 1.69 -29.21 6.59
N LEU A 749 0.50 -29.42 7.15
CA LEU A 749 0.13 -30.70 7.74
C LEU A 749 0.11 -31.81 6.68
N ALA A 750 -0.52 -31.57 5.52
CA ALA A 750 -0.56 -32.51 4.41
C ALA A 750 0.84 -32.87 3.89
N GLY A 751 1.71 -31.87 3.70
CA GLY A 751 3.07 -32.06 3.21
C GLY A 751 3.92 -32.93 4.14
N VAL A 752 3.86 -32.67 5.45
CA VAL A 752 4.56 -33.50 6.44
C VAL A 752 4.00 -34.93 6.48
N LEU A 753 2.68 -35.08 6.40
CA LEU A 753 2.04 -36.40 6.36
C LEU A 753 2.42 -37.19 5.11
N ALA A 754 2.48 -36.55 3.94
CA ALA A 754 2.89 -37.17 2.68
C ALA A 754 4.36 -37.58 2.71
N ALA A 755 5.23 -36.72 3.24
CA ALA A 755 6.66 -36.97 3.30
C ALA A 755 6.99 -38.16 4.21
N ARG A 756 6.26 -38.35 5.33
CA ARG A 756 6.48 -39.47 6.28
C ARG A 756 6.54 -40.86 5.63
N ARG A 757 5.78 -41.10 4.55
CA ARG A 757 5.73 -42.40 3.86
C ARG A 757 7.00 -42.71 3.06
N TRP A 758 7.65 -41.68 2.53
CA TRP A 758 8.78 -41.80 1.60
C TRP A 758 10.13 -41.62 2.28
N ILE A 759 10.13 -40.99 3.45
CA ILE A 759 11.36 -40.68 4.15
C ILE A 759 11.97 -41.95 4.76
N ASN A 760 13.28 -42.09 4.57
CA ASN A 760 14.18 -43.21 4.89
C ASN A 760 14.47 -44.15 3.72
N ALA A 761 13.54 -44.31 2.76
CA ALA A 761 13.80 -45.13 1.57
C ALA A 761 14.34 -44.30 0.39
N ASN A 762 13.81 -43.09 0.16
CA ASN A 762 14.06 -42.34 -1.08
C ASN A 762 14.08 -40.80 -0.89
N THR A 763 14.65 -40.29 0.20
CA THR A 763 14.59 -38.85 0.57
C THR A 763 15.07 -37.88 -0.53
N ARG A 764 16.11 -38.24 -1.31
CA ARG A 764 16.60 -37.42 -2.43
C ARG A 764 15.63 -37.39 -3.61
N VAL A 765 14.96 -38.52 -3.90
CA VAL A 765 13.95 -38.61 -4.95
C VAL A 765 12.72 -37.81 -4.55
N LEU A 766 12.28 -37.93 -3.29
CA LEU A 766 11.19 -37.12 -2.75
C LEU A 766 11.48 -35.63 -2.91
N GLN A 767 12.70 -35.17 -2.63
CA GLN A 767 13.08 -33.77 -2.80
C GLN A 767 12.89 -33.28 -4.24
N VAL A 768 13.35 -34.06 -5.23
CA VAL A 768 13.22 -33.73 -6.66
C VAL A 768 11.75 -33.72 -7.08
N LEU A 769 10.99 -34.76 -6.74
CA LEU A 769 9.59 -34.89 -7.11
C LEU A 769 8.73 -33.80 -6.45
N ALA A 770 8.98 -33.51 -5.18
CA ALA A 770 8.22 -32.50 -4.44
C ALA A 770 8.46 -31.09 -5.00
N PHE A 771 9.70 -30.71 -5.30
CA PHE A 771 9.96 -29.42 -5.96
C PHE A 771 9.41 -29.36 -7.39
N GLY A 772 9.53 -30.45 -8.16
CA GLY A 772 9.00 -30.51 -9.52
C GLY A 772 7.48 -30.40 -9.56
N LEU A 773 6.78 -31.15 -8.69
CA LEU A 773 5.33 -31.08 -8.57
C LEU A 773 4.87 -29.73 -8.01
N ALA A 774 5.61 -29.12 -7.08
CA ALA A 774 5.34 -27.76 -6.65
C ALA A 774 5.45 -26.77 -7.83
N GLY A 775 6.45 -26.91 -8.71
CA GLY A 775 6.54 -26.09 -9.92
C GLY A 775 5.33 -26.24 -10.84
N VAL A 776 4.86 -27.47 -11.07
CA VAL A 776 3.67 -27.75 -11.89
C VAL A 776 2.40 -27.18 -11.25
N LEU A 777 2.18 -27.46 -9.96
CA LEU A 777 0.99 -26.98 -9.25
C LEU A 777 0.97 -25.46 -9.14
N GLY A 778 2.10 -24.82 -8.85
CA GLY A 778 2.20 -23.36 -8.82
C GLY A 778 1.88 -22.72 -10.17
N ALA A 779 2.30 -23.33 -11.29
CA ALA A 779 1.92 -22.86 -12.62
C ALA A 779 0.42 -23.13 -12.92
N ALA A 780 -0.11 -24.27 -12.48
CA ALA A 780 -1.51 -24.63 -12.70
C ALA A 780 -2.49 -23.71 -11.96
N VAL A 781 -2.10 -23.17 -10.80
CA VAL A 781 -2.87 -22.14 -10.07
C VAL A 781 -3.17 -20.93 -10.94
N GLY A 782 -2.25 -20.54 -11.82
CA GLY A 782 -2.45 -19.41 -12.74
C GLY A 782 -3.49 -19.65 -13.84
N PHE A 783 -4.03 -20.87 -13.95
CA PHE A 783 -5.01 -21.26 -14.96
C PHE A 783 -6.29 -21.86 -14.35
N SER A 784 -6.45 -21.81 -13.03
CA SER A 784 -7.66 -22.31 -12.37
C SER A 784 -8.69 -21.21 -12.16
N ASP A 785 -9.96 -21.61 -12.22
CA ASP A 785 -11.10 -20.72 -11.96
C ASP A 785 -11.97 -21.32 -10.85
N GLY A 786 -12.47 -20.45 -9.97
CA GLY A 786 -13.32 -20.80 -8.83
C GLY A 786 -12.54 -21.10 -7.55
N THR A 787 -13.18 -20.79 -6.41
CA THR A 787 -12.59 -20.86 -5.06
C THR A 787 -12.11 -22.26 -4.72
N LEU A 788 -12.91 -23.28 -5.00
CA LEU A 788 -12.63 -24.67 -4.64
C LEU A 788 -11.43 -25.24 -5.41
N ALA A 789 -11.46 -25.16 -6.75
CA ALA A 789 -10.41 -25.72 -7.60
C ALA A 789 -9.06 -25.05 -7.32
N THR A 790 -9.06 -23.71 -7.24
CA THR A 790 -7.87 -22.91 -6.94
C THR A 790 -7.36 -23.20 -5.52
N GLY A 791 -8.25 -23.29 -4.53
CA GLY A 791 -7.90 -23.65 -3.15
C GLY A 791 -7.22 -25.02 -3.04
N LEU A 792 -7.70 -26.04 -3.77
CA LEU A 792 -7.09 -27.37 -3.79
C LEU A 792 -5.71 -27.40 -4.47
N LEU A 793 -5.52 -26.64 -5.56
CA LEU A 793 -4.21 -26.52 -6.21
C LEU A 793 -3.20 -25.83 -5.28
N LEU A 794 -3.61 -24.76 -4.60
CA LEU A 794 -2.79 -24.07 -3.61
C LEU A 794 -2.44 -24.97 -2.42
N LEU A 795 -3.41 -25.75 -1.91
CA LEU A 795 -3.17 -26.72 -0.85
C LEU A 795 -2.09 -27.73 -1.28
N GLY A 796 -2.22 -28.27 -2.49
CA GLY A 796 -1.24 -29.18 -3.09
C GLY A 796 0.13 -28.53 -3.27
N PHE A 797 0.16 -27.27 -3.73
CA PHE A 797 1.39 -26.49 -3.91
C PHE A 797 2.14 -26.32 -2.58
N VAL A 798 1.46 -25.86 -1.53
CA VAL A 798 2.02 -25.71 -0.18
C VAL A 798 2.47 -27.06 0.38
N ALA A 799 1.68 -28.12 0.19
CA ALA A 799 2.04 -29.46 0.65
C ALA A 799 3.31 -29.98 -0.02
N CYS A 800 3.48 -29.73 -1.33
CA CYS A 800 4.68 -30.11 -2.07
C CYS A 800 5.90 -29.30 -1.63
N LEU A 801 5.78 -27.98 -1.47
CA LEU A 801 6.85 -27.15 -0.93
C LEU A 801 7.26 -27.58 0.48
N THR A 802 6.28 -27.93 1.32
CA THR A 802 6.51 -28.43 2.68
C THR A 802 7.24 -29.78 2.65
N ALA A 803 6.82 -30.73 1.80
CA ALA A 803 7.50 -32.02 1.65
C ALA A 803 8.95 -31.85 1.12
N ALA A 804 9.16 -30.90 0.21
CA ALA A 804 10.48 -30.54 -0.29
C ALA A 804 11.35 -29.90 0.80
N ALA A 805 10.77 -29.06 1.65
CA ALA A 805 11.45 -28.47 2.79
C ALA A 805 11.83 -29.52 3.84
N GLU A 806 10.91 -30.42 4.20
CA GLU A 806 11.17 -31.49 5.14
C GLU A 806 12.31 -32.40 4.66
N SER A 807 12.28 -32.83 3.39
CA SER A 807 13.33 -33.66 2.81
C SER A 807 14.68 -32.94 2.78
N SER A 808 14.70 -31.64 2.44
CA SER A 808 15.90 -30.80 2.44
C SER A 808 16.53 -30.68 3.83
N LEU A 809 15.71 -30.45 4.86
CA LEU A 809 16.15 -30.31 6.24
C LEU A 809 16.63 -31.64 6.81
N ARG A 810 16.00 -32.76 6.46
CA ARG A 810 16.45 -34.10 6.86
C ARG A 810 17.79 -34.48 6.23
N LEU A 811 18.00 -34.19 4.94
CA LEU A 811 19.30 -34.39 4.30
C LEU A 811 20.38 -33.55 4.99
N TYR A 812 20.08 -32.30 5.31
CA TYR A 812 21.01 -31.44 6.03
C TYR A 812 21.34 -31.94 7.44
N ALA A 813 20.32 -32.36 8.20
CA ALA A 813 20.52 -32.90 9.54
C ALA A 813 21.33 -34.22 9.49
N ALA A 814 21.10 -35.07 8.48
CA ALA A 814 21.86 -36.30 8.26
C ALA A 814 23.35 -36.03 7.93
N GLU A 815 23.65 -34.88 7.31
CA GLU A 815 25.01 -34.40 7.04
C GLU A 815 25.65 -33.70 8.26
N GLY A 816 25.02 -33.72 9.43
CA GLY A 816 25.52 -33.08 10.66
C GLY A 816 25.23 -31.56 10.74
N GLY A 817 24.32 -31.07 9.91
CA GLY A 817 23.90 -29.68 9.86
C GLY A 817 23.15 -29.18 11.11
N ASN A 818 23.32 -27.89 11.43
CA ASN A 818 22.71 -27.26 12.59
C ASN A 818 21.34 -26.64 12.25
N LEU A 819 20.25 -27.22 12.76
CA LEU A 819 18.89 -26.73 12.52
C LEU A 819 18.59 -25.36 13.16
N GLY A 820 19.26 -25.00 14.26
CA GLY A 820 19.15 -23.65 14.84
C GLY A 820 19.72 -22.57 13.90
N ALA A 821 20.77 -22.90 13.14
CA ALA A 821 21.29 -22.01 12.10
C ALA A 821 20.32 -21.82 10.92
N VAL A 822 19.51 -22.84 10.62
CA VAL A 822 18.46 -22.77 9.59
C VAL A 822 17.30 -21.92 10.08
N ALA A 823 16.84 -22.13 11.32
CA ALA A 823 15.79 -21.32 11.93
C ALA A 823 16.19 -19.84 12.02
N ALA A 824 17.44 -19.54 12.36
CA ALA A 824 17.96 -18.18 12.35
C ALA A 824 17.93 -17.57 10.93
N ALA A 825 18.34 -18.33 9.92
CA ALA A 825 18.29 -17.87 8.54
C ALA A 825 16.86 -17.69 8.03
N SER A 826 15.88 -18.50 8.46
CA SER A 826 14.48 -18.31 8.05
C SER A 826 13.89 -17.01 8.59
N VAL A 827 14.26 -16.57 9.80
CA VAL A 827 13.84 -15.25 10.35
C VAL A 827 14.30 -14.10 9.45
N SER A 828 15.46 -14.20 8.81
CA SER A 828 15.91 -13.23 7.80
C SER A 828 15.15 -13.34 6.48
N TRP A 829 14.79 -14.56 6.04
CA TRP A 829 14.10 -14.77 4.77
C TRP A 829 12.61 -14.40 4.78
N ILE A 830 11.90 -14.63 5.88
CA ILE A 830 10.47 -14.32 6.02
C ILE A 830 10.14 -12.87 5.62
N PRO A 831 10.74 -11.84 6.24
CA PRO A 831 10.47 -10.45 5.86
C PRO A 831 10.97 -10.14 4.45
N LEU A 832 12.07 -10.72 3.97
CA LEU A 832 12.53 -10.50 2.59
C LEU A 832 11.55 -11.04 1.55
N PHE A 833 10.97 -12.23 1.79
CA PHE A 833 9.93 -12.78 0.93
C PHE A 833 8.70 -11.88 0.94
N LEU A 834 8.20 -11.53 2.12
CA LEU A 834 7.01 -10.69 2.24
C LEU A 834 7.25 -9.32 1.61
N LEU A 835 8.40 -8.68 1.87
CA LEU A 835 8.80 -7.42 1.25
C LEU A 835 8.85 -7.53 -0.28
N PHE A 836 9.52 -8.55 -0.84
CA PHE A 836 9.68 -8.68 -2.28
C PHE A 836 8.33 -8.66 -3.03
N PHE A 837 7.29 -9.25 -2.45
CA PHE A 837 5.97 -9.28 -3.06
C PHE A 837 4.98 -8.25 -2.51
N ARG A 838 5.33 -7.55 -1.42
CA ARG A 838 4.62 -6.37 -0.93
C ARG A 838 5.17 -5.06 -1.47
N LEU A 839 6.33 -5.02 -2.13
CA LEU A 839 6.76 -3.80 -2.81
C LEU A 839 5.68 -3.47 -3.84
N PRO A 840 5.12 -2.26 -3.83
CA PRO A 840 4.01 -1.95 -4.70
C PRO A 840 4.56 -2.01 -6.12
N PRO A 841 3.71 -2.42 -7.07
CA PRO A 841 4.00 -2.24 -8.48
C PRO A 841 4.57 -0.87 -8.79
N VAL A 842 4.11 0.19 -8.12
CA VAL A 842 4.65 1.55 -8.34
C VAL A 842 6.17 1.65 -8.15
N ILE A 843 6.81 0.85 -7.28
CA ILE A 843 8.28 0.85 -7.15
C ILE A 843 8.94 0.24 -8.39
N TYR A 844 8.35 -0.81 -8.97
CA TYR A 844 8.81 -1.38 -10.24
C TYR A 844 8.47 -0.45 -11.40
N SER A 845 7.26 0.11 -11.41
CA SER A 845 6.78 1.08 -12.38
C SER A 845 7.74 2.28 -12.39
N LEU A 846 8.08 2.89 -11.26
CA LEU A 846 9.01 4.03 -11.13
C LEU A 846 10.47 3.70 -11.50
N THR A 847 10.83 2.43 -11.77
CA THR A 847 12.14 2.16 -12.35
C THR A 847 12.23 2.82 -13.73
N LEU A 848 13.25 3.67 -13.91
CA LEU A 848 13.45 4.41 -15.17
C LEU A 848 13.83 3.48 -16.35
N ILE A 849 14.01 2.19 -16.12
CA ILE A 849 14.47 1.21 -17.10
C ILE A 849 13.27 0.43 -17.62
N ARG A 850 12.97 0.57 -18.92
CA ARG A 850 11.94 -0.24 -19.60
C ARG A 850 12.31 -1.72 -19.54
N LEU A 851 11.50 -2.53 -18.87
CA LEU A 851 11.57 -3.98 -18.93
C LEU A 851 10.69 -4.50 -20.08
N PRO A 852 11.07 -5.60 -20.75
CA PRO A 852 10.18 -6.30 -21.66
C PRO A 852 8.87 -6.72 -20.97
N GLU A 853 7.74 -6.62 -21.68
CA GLU A 853 6.40 -6.91 -21.14
C GLU A 853 6.32 -8.27 -20.42
N ALA A 854 6.98 -9.31 -20.94
CA ALA A 854 6.98 -10.64 -20.33
C ALA A 854 7.67 -10.67 -18.95
N LEU A 855 8.69 -9.83 -18.73
CA LEU A 855 9.35 -9.71 -17.42
C LEU A 855 8.52 -8.86 -16.46
N GLU A 856 7.88 -7.79 -16.96
CA GLU A 856 6.88 -7.02 -16.19
C GLU A 856 5.75 -7.94 -15.71
N ALA A 857 5.13 -8.70 -16.62
CA ALA A 857 4.02 -9.59 -16.31
C ALA A 857 4.36 -10.62 -15.21
N LEU A 858 5.61 -11.11 -15.15
CA LEU A 858 6.05 -12.01 -14.08
C LEU A 858 6.07 -11.34 -12.70
N LEU A 859 6.34 -10.03 -12.61
CA LEU A 859 6.29 -9.27 -11.35
C LEU A 859 4.85 -9.14 -10.82
N TYR A 860 3.86 -9.13 -11.72
CA TYR A 860 2.43 -9.11 -11.38
C TYR A 860 1.81 -10.50 -11.18
N ALA A 861 2.58 -11.58 -11.41
CA ALA A 861 2.12 -12.96 -11.32
C ALA A 861 3.05 -13.82 -10.44
N PRO A 862 3.14 -13.54 -9.13
CA PRO A 862 4.00 -14.21 -8.17
C PRO A 862 3.95 -15.75 -8.20
N GLU A 863 2.81 -16.35 -8.50
CA GLU A 863 2.66 -17.80 -8.64
C GLU A 863 3.59 -18.40 -9.70
N PHE A 864 3.80 -17.73 -10.83
CA PHE A 864 4.74 -18.18 -11.86
C PHE A 864 6.20 -18.00 -11.44
N LEU A 865 6.54 -16.89 -10.76
CA LEU A 865 7.88 -16.70 -10.20
C LEU A 865 8.24 -17.80 -9.20
N MET A 866 7.28 -18.18 -8.35
CA MET A 866 7.47 -19.24 -7.37
C MET A 866 7.51 -20.63 -8.01
N ALA A 867 6.68 -20.88 -9.03
CA ALA A 867 6.75 -22.09 -9.84
C ALA A 867 8.13 -22.26 -10.49
N LEU A 868 8.67 -21.18 -11.08
CA LEU A 868 10.00 -21.15 -11.66
C LEU A 868 11.09 -21.43 -10.61
N ALA A 869 11.02 -20.78 -9.45
CA ALA A 869 11.95 -21.02 -8.35
C ALA A 869 11.91 -22.49 -7.87
N ALA A 870 10.72 -23.08 -7.75
CA ALA A 870 10.56 -24.49 -7.40
C ALA A 870 11.16 -25.41 -8.47
N GLY A 871 10.91 -25.12 -9.75
CA GLY A 871 11.50 -25.86 -10.88
C GLY A 871 13.03 -25.81 -10.91
N LEU A 872 13.63 -24.64 -10.67
CA LEU A 872 15.08 -24.49 -10.54
C LEU A 872 15.64 -25.28 -9.36
N LEU A 873 14.96 -25.27 -8.21
CA LEU A 873 15.34 -26.10 -7.05
C LEU A 873 15.23 -27.60 -7.35
N ALA A 874 14.23 -28.03 -8.12
CA ALA A 874 14.09 -29.41 -8.59
C ALA A 874 15.28 -29.82 -9.47
N ALA A 875 15.66 -28.97 -10.43
CA ALA A 875 16.80 -29.21 -11.30
C ALA A 875 18.13 -29.31 -10.51
N VAL A 876 18.34 -28.41 -9.55
CA VAL A 876 19.51 -28.45 -8.66
C VAL A 876 19.52 -29.71 -7.80
N ALA A 877 18.37 -30.11 -7.23
CA ALA A 877 18.24 -31.34 -6.46
C ALA A 877 18.52 -32.58 -7.32
N PHE A 878 18.03 -32.61 -8.56
CA PHE A 878 18.23 -33.69 -9.51
C PHE A 878 19.71 -33.85 -9.89
N LEU A 879 20.40 -32.75 -10.21
CA LEU A 879 21.83 -32.77 -10.51
C LEU A 879 22.66 -33.29 -9.33
N ARG A 880 22.31 -32.90 -8.10
CA ARG A 880 22.95 -33.42 -6.88
C ARG A 880 22.69 -34.91 -6.68
N TRP A 881 21.46 -35.34 -6.90
CA TRP A 881 21.09 -36.75 -6.82
C TRP A 881 21.88 -37.59 -7.83
N ARG A 882 21.95 -37.17 -9.10
CA ARG A 882 22.75 -37.85 -10.14
C ARG A 882 24.23 -37.88 -9.83
N ARG A 883 24.82 -36.77 -9.37
CA ARG A 883 26.25 -36.73 -8.98
C ARG A 883 26.52 -37.71 -7.84
N ALA A 884 25.65 -37.78 -6.84
CA ALA A 884 25.83 -38.72 -5.74
C ALA A 884 25.64 -40.18 -6.15
N ALA A 885 24.81 -40.46 -7.17
CA ALA A 885 24.69 -41.79 -7.76
C ALA A 885 25.93 -42.18 -8.60
N GLY A 886 26.58 -41.22 -9.27
CA GLY A 886 27.76 -41.44 -10.11
C GLY A 886 29.09 -41.66 -9.37
N VAL A 887 29.16 -41.40 -8.05
CA VAL A 887 30.38 -41.56 -7.23
C VAL A 887 30.46 -42.94 -6.56
N GLY A 888 29.46 -43.81 -6.74
CA GLY A 888 29.47 -45.19 -6.27
C GLY A 888 30.37 -46.12 -7.10
N LYS A 889 31.69 -45.91 -7.12
CA LYS A 889 32.64 -46.99 -7.47
C LYS A 889 32.98 -47.76 -6.20
N GLY A 890 32.60 -49.03 -6.16
CA GLY A 890 32.72 -49.91 -5.01
C GLY A 890 34.17 -50.16 -4.61
N TYR A 891 34.58 -49.59 -3.47
CA TYR A 891 35.66 -50.14 -2.67
C TYR A 891 35.05 -50.94 -1.51
N PRO A 892 35.52 -52.17 -1.25
CA PRO A 892 35.05 -52.96 -0.12
C PRO A 892 35.39 -52.26 1.20
N PRO A 893 34.56 -52.45 2.26
CA PRO A 893 34.81 -51.83 3.55
C PRO A 893 36.12 -52.36 4.15
N ALA A 894 37.02 -51.46 4.52
CA ALA A 894 38.22 -51.81 5.29
C ALA A 894 37.80 -52.44 6.63
N PRO A 895 38.45 -53.54 7.07
CA PRO A 895 38.06 -54.24 8.28
C PRO A 895 38.30 -53.37 9.53
N ALA A 896 37.33 -53.41 10.44
CA ALA A 896 37.37 -52.72 11.72
C ALA A 896 38.53 -53.25 12.59
N LEU A 897 39.47 -52.37 12.94
CA LEU A 897 40.45 -52.65 13.99
C LEU A 897 39.75 -52.66 15.35
N ARG A 898 39.63 -53.85 15.93
CA ARG A 898 39.20 -54.07 17.31
C ARG A 898 40.31 -53.65 18.29
N GLY A 899 39.85 -52.95 19.32
CA GLY A 899 40.45 -52.61 20.61
C GLY A 899 41.75 -53.28 21.08
N GLY A 900 42.58 -52.44 21.69
CA GLY A 900 43.55 -52.80 22.72
C GLY A 900 43.93 -51.55 23.52
N ARG A 901 43.44 -51.44 24.76
CA ARG A 901 43.94 -50.56 25.84
C ARG A 901 44.87 -51.40 26.75
N PRO A 902 45.76 -50.77 27.54
CA PRO A 902 45.36 -50.14 28.81
C PRO A 902 45.26 -48.62 28.74
#